data_AF-A0A9F5MYN3-F1
#
_entry.id   AF-A0A9F5MYN3-F1
#
_cell.length_a   1.000
_cell.length_b   1.000
_cell.length_c   1.000
_cell.angle_alpha   90.00
_cell.angle_beta   90.00
_cell.angle_gamma   90.00
#
_symmetry.space_group_name_H-M   'P 1'
#
loop_
_entity.id
_entity.type
_entity.pdbx_description
1 polymer ?
#
loop_
_entity_poly.entity_id
_entity_poly.type
_entity_poly.pdbx_seq_one_letter_code
_entity_poly.pdbx_strand_id
1 'polypeptide(L)'
;MLHAHHEGLTAGDYAFFYIDLFGMSLRSSKFPDRTLPWRRGDGNDDAAREAYQAVMVITYTEPRNPEYRPFLQQVKRTAQEQFNFTMEDGLENFIAAAFHDGVMLYAHAVNETLEQGGSLSNATAITLQMRNRTFYGITGPLRIDQNGDRETDYSLWDLDPARGEFEIVADYNGTTKKIEMVPGRRIHWPGHAIPRDVPFCGFENDNPVCQKASFSLLEILPLAMTLLLFGIIITAFFAYRKMKLEKELASEFWRVCWEDVQSSNLEKNLRSMGSKLTLSLRGSNYGSLLTTEGQFQVYAKTAYYKGNLVAVKHVSRKRIDLTRDVLFELKHMRDVQNKHLTRFIGACIDPPNICVLTEYCTRGSLQDILENDSITLDWMFRYSLTNDIVKGMLFLHNSVIASHGNLKSSNCVVDSRFVLKITDYGLGTFRQAPEVADDSHALFAKKLWTAPELLRSGTTPCLGTQKGDVYSFGIILQEIALRNSVFYVEGVDLSPKEIIERVASGEQPPFRPSANLPSNLDEVVHLMQWCWAEDPQERPDFQHIKGMLRKFNRDSSCNLLDTLLSRMEQYANNLEELVEERTQAYLEEKRKAEALLYQILPHSVAEQLKRGETVQAEAFDSVTIYFSDIVGFTALSAESTPMQVVALLNDLYTCFDAIIDNFDVYKVETIGDAYMVVSGLPVRNGRLHAREISRMSLALLEAVRNFKIHHRPEQQLKLRIGIHSGPVCAGVVGLKMPRYCLFGDTVNTASRMESNGEALKIHLSAATKSILEEFGCFELDLRGDIEMKGKGKLRTYWLTGERVSSTRG
;
A
#
# COMPACT_ATOMS: atom_id res chain seq x y z
N MET A 1 14.20 30.76 28.54
CA MET A 1 14.38 32.11 29.10
C MET A 1 13.83 33.22 28.22
N LEU A 2 14.23 33.38 26.96
CA LEU A 2 13.65 34.42 26.09
C LEU A 2 12.11 34.39 26.05
N HIS A 3 11.49 33.21 25.95
CA HIS A 3 10.03 33.10 26.03
C HIS A 3 9.47 33.60 27.37
N ALA A 4 10.10 33.25 28.49
CA ALA A 4 9.69 33.74 29.82
C ALA A 4 9.86 35.27 29.96
N HIS A 5 10.88 35.83 29.31
CA HIS A 5 11.09 37.29 29.24
C HIS A 5 9.98 37.98 28.44
N HIS A 6 9.58 37.41 27.30
CA HIS A 6 8.46 37.93 26.51
C HIS A 6 7.11 37.88 27.27
N GLU A 7 6.91 36.85 28.10
CA GLU A 7 5.73 36.72 28.97
C GLU A 7 5.81 37.59 30.24
N GLY A 8 6.86 38.40 30.41
CA GLY A 8 7.04 39.29 31.56
C GLY A 8 7.45 38.59 32.86
N LEU A 9 7.76 37.29 32.82
CA LEU A 9 8.05 36.48 34.01
C LEU A 9 9.45 36.74 34.60
N THR A 10 10.32 37.49 33.91
CA THR A 10 11.67 37.82 34.38
C THR A 10 11.74 39.19 35.06
N ALA A 11 10.60 39.88 35.26
CA ALA A 11 10.55 41.24 35.81
C ALA A 11 10.74 41.32 37.35
N GLY A 12 10.94 40.17 38.02
CA GLY A 12 11.20 40.10 39.47
C GLY A 12 10.12 39.39 40.30
N ASP A 13 9.01 38.99 39.67
CA ASP A 13 7.97 38.20 40.36
C ASP A 13 8.34 36.72 40.50
N TYR A 14 9.29 36.24 39.69
CA TYR A 14 9.73 34.85 39.67
C TYR A 14 11.27 34.76 39.66
N ALA A 15 11.79 33.69 40.26
CA ALA A 15 13.18 33.27 40.15
C ALA A 15 13.25 31.86 39.57
N PHE A 16 14.18 31.64 38.66
CA PHE A 16 14.34 30.38 37.95
C PHE A 16 15.56 29.64 38.47
N PHE A 17 15.35 28.52 39.16
CA PHE A 17 16.44 27.64 39.57
C PHE A 17 16.73 26.62 38.47
N TYR A 18 17.96 26.63 37.98
CA TYR A 18 18.45 25.66 37.02
C TYR A 18 19.47 24.75 37.69
N ILE A 19 19.19 23.44 37.71
CA ILE A 19 20.07 22.45 38.31
C ILE A 19 21.03 21.98 37.23
N ASP A 20 22.28 22.43 37.31
CA ASP A 20 23.38 22.02 36.45
C ASP A 20 24.49 21.44 37.32
N LEU A 21 24.36 20.17 37.67
CA LEU A 21 25.19 19.51 38.67
C LEU A 21 26.70 19.68 38.42
N PHE A 22 27.13 19.71 37.14
CA PHE A 22 28.54 19.79 36.75
C PHE A 22 28.94 21.15 36.15
N GLY A 23 28.02 22.11 36.10
CA GLY A 23 28.29 23.45 35.56
C GLY A 23 28.66 23.44 34.08
N MET A 24 28.15 22.49 33.29
CA MET A 24 28.47 22.34 31.85
C MET A 24 27.88 23.49 31.01
N SER A 25 26.76 24.07 31.45
CA SER A 25 26.19 25.27 30.85
C SER A 25 27.04 26.51 31.12
N LEU A 26 27.84 26.48 32.19
CA LEU A 26 28.77 27.54 32.58
C LEU A 26 30.17 27.35 31.94
N ARG A 27 30.48 26.14 31.44
CA ARG A 27 31.77 25.78 30.85
C ARG A 27 31.56 24.82 29.68
N SER A 28 31.64 25.31 28.44
CA SER A 28 31.65 24.43 27.27
C SER A 28 32.82 24.73 26.34
N SER A 29 33.64 23.70 26.11
CA SER A 29 34.82 23.66 25.24
C SER A 29 34.50 23.66 23.73
N LYS A 30 33.23 23.82 23.33
CA LYS A 30 32.82 23.77 21.91
C LYS A 30 32.77 25.12 21.19
N PHE A 31 33.06 26.25 21.86
CA PHE A 31 33.15 27.56 21.23
C PHE A 31 34.36 28.35 21.76
N PRO A 32 35.07 29.14 20.92
CA PRO A 32 36.44 29.60 21.21
C PRO A 32 36.55 30.76 22.22
N ASP A 33 35.44 31.35 22.66
CA ASP A 33 35.43 32.50 23.57
C ASP A 33 34.79 32.13 24.90
N ARG A 34 35.40 32.60 26.00
CA ARG A 34 34.88 32.56 27.39
C ARG A 34 33.35 32.66 27.41
N THR A 35 32.69 31.54 27.71
CA THR A 35 31.27 31.32 27.38
C THR A 35 30.33 32.02 28.35
N LEU A 36 29.52 32.94 27.83
CA LEU A 36 28.39 33.54 28.50
C LEU A 36 27.14 32.71 28.13
N PRO A 37 26.43 32.05 29.07
CA PRO A 37 25.34 31.11 28.77
C PRO A 37 24.19 31.70 27.94
N TRP A 38 24.05 33.03 27.98
CA TRP A 38 23.04 33.82 27.28
C TRP A 38 23.47 34.31 25.88
N ARG A 39 24.75 34.18 25.49
CA ARG A 39 25.28 34.75 24.24
C ARG A 39 25.36 33.72 23.12
N ARG A 40 24.69 33.97 21.99
CA ARG A 40 24.72 33.13 20.78
C ARG A 40 25.04 33.89 19.49
N GLY A 41 25.10 35.22 19.51
CA GLY A 41 25.40 36.04 18.35
C GLY A 41 24.25 36.15 17.36
N ASP A 42 23.01 35.92 17.80
CA ASP A 42 21.80 35.84 16.98
C ASP A 42 20.95 37.12 16.99
N GLY A 43 21.48 38.22 17.53
CA GLY A 43 20.80 39.51 17.64
C GLY A 43 19.86 39.66 18.85
N ASN A 44 19.61 38.58 19.61
CA ASN A 44 18.78 38.59 20.83
C ASN A 44 19.61 38.50 22.11
N ASP A 45 20.94 38.61 22.01
CA ASP A 45 21.87 38.44 23.13
C ASP A 45 21.59 39.41 24.30
N ASP A 46 21.17 40.65 24.01
CA ASP A 46 20.85 41.63 25.06
C ASP A 46 19.60 41.26 25.85
N ALA A 47 18.52 40.86 25.16
CA ALA A 47 17.30 40.39 25.80
C ALA A 47 17.53 39.06 26.54
N ALA A 48 18.40 38.20 26.00
CA ALA A 48 18.80 36.98 26.68
C ALA A 48 19.59 37.30 27.97
N ARG A 49 20.55 38.23 27.93
CA ARG A 49 21.31 38.65 29.10
C ARG A 49 20.39 39.16 30.22
N GLU A 50 19.41 39.98 29.87
CA GLU A 50 18.44 40.51 30.82
C GLU A 50 17.56 39.38 31.41
N ALA A 51 17.07 38.48 30.56
CA ALA A 51 16.29 37.32 31.00
C ALA A 51 17.06 36.40 31.97
N TYR A 52 18.37 36.24 31.77
CA TYR A 52 19.22 35.38 32.61
C TYR A 52 19.54 35.99 33.98
N GLN A 53 19.26 37.27 34.23
CA GLN A 53 19.36 37.86 35.58
C GLN A 53 18.36 37.22 36.57
N ALA A 54 17.28 36.62 36.07
CA ALA A 54 16.32 35.89 36.89
C ALA A 54 16.71 34.43 37.15
N VAL A 55 17.85 33.96 36.60
CA VAL A 55 18.28 32.56 36.64
C VAL A 55 19.37 32.37 37.69
N MET A 56 19.17 31.38 38.55
CA MET A 56 20.19 30.90 39.49
C MET A 56 20.57 29.48 39.15
N VAL A 57 21.87 29.19 39.11
CA VAL A 57 22.37 27.86 38.74
C VAL A 57 22.90 27.15 39.97
N ILE A 58 22.43 25.93 40.22
CA ILE A 58 22.87 25.09 41.33
C ILE A 58 23.83 24.02 40.79
N THR A 59 25.06 24.01 41.29
CA THR A 59 26.10 23.03 40.92
C THR A 59 26.61 22.28 42.15
N TYR A 60 27.35 21.19 41.98
CA TYR A 60 28.17 20.67 43.07
C TYR A 60 29.23 21.68 43.50
N THR A 61 29.58 21.67 44.78
CA THR A 61 30.71 22.44 45.30
C THR A 61 32.01 21.69 45.01
N GLU A 62 33.00 22.40 44.44
CA GLU A 62 34.32 21.82 44.22
C GLU A 62 35.03 21.59 45.58
N PRO A 63 35.53 20.37 45.86
CA PRO A 63 36.23 20.08 47.11
C PRO A 63 37.47 20.98 47.29
N ARG A 64 37.50 21.73 48.40
CA ARG A 64 38.59 22.66 48.75
C ARG A 64 39.67 22.01 49.62
N ASN A 65 39.53 20.73 49.96
CA ASN A 65 40.48 20.01 50.80
C ASN A 65 41.81 19.81 50.06
N PRO A 66 42.95 19.85 50.78
CA PRO A 66 44.27 19.80 50.16
C PRO A 66 44.58 18.47 49.48
N GLU A 67 43.92 17.38 49.88
CA GLU A 67 44.15 16.02 49.38
C GLU A 67 43.51 15.76 48.00
N TYR A 68 42.47 16.51 47.65
CA TYR A 68 41.71 16.31 46.41
C TYR A 68 42.52 16.62 45.15
N ARG A 69 43.31 17.71 45.15
CA ARG A 69 44.12 18.09 43.97
C ARG A 69 45.20 17.07 43.60
N PRO A 70 46.02 16.56 44.55
CA PRO A 70 46.95 15.47 44.27
C PRO A 70 46.25 14.21 43.76
N PHE A 71 45.11 13.83 44.34
CA PHE A 71 44.32 12.69 43.90
C PHE A 71 43.86 12.85 42.45
N LEU A 72 43.31 14.01 42.09
CA LEU A 72 42.89 14.28 40.71
C LEU A 72 44.06 14.18 39.72
N GLN A 73 45.23 14.75 40.05
CA GLN A 73 46.41 14.64 39.18
C GLN A 73 46.83 13.20 38.95
N GLN A 74 46.72 12.35 39.98
CA GLN A 74 46.98 10.92 39.86
C GLN A 74 45.95 10.23 38.96
N VAL A 75 44.66 10.49 39.16
CA VAL A 75 43.58 9.94 38.32
C VAL A 75 43.77 10.32 36.86
N LYS A 76 44.08 11.58 36.56
CA LYS A 76 44.34 12.06 35.19
C LYS A 76 45.53 11.35 34.56
N ARG A 77 46.62 11.15 35.32
CA ARG A 77 47.80 10.43 34.83
C ARG A 77 47.47 8.98 34.51
N THR A 78 46.78 8.29 35.41
CA THR A 78 46.38 6.89 35.21
C THR A 78 45.40 6.72 34.05
N ALA A 79 44.44 7.65 33.89
CA ALA A 79 43.52 7.67 32.75
C ALA A 79 44.25 7.77 31.41
N GLN A 80 45.28 8.63 31.33
CA GLN A 80 46.11 8.76 30.14
C GLN A 80 46.97 7.52 29.89
N GLU A 81 47.61 6.98 30.92
CA GLU A 81 48.54 5.85 30.80
C GLU A 81 47.83 4.52 30.46
N GLN A 82 46.70 4.23 31.10
CA GLN A 82 46.01 2.93 30.97
C GLN A 82 44.93 2.91 29.89
N PHE A 83 44.28 4.04 29.64
CA PHE A 83 43.11 4.13 28.76
C PHE A 83 43.28 5.12 27.60
N ASN A 84 44.43 5.78 27.50
CA ASN A 84 44.71 6.82 26.50
C ASN A 84 43.62 7.91 26.46
N PHE A 85 43.09 8.27 27.63
CA PHE A 85 42.00 9.22 27.80
C PHE A 85 42.45 10.47 28.55
N THR A 86 42.26 11.63 27.93
CA THR A 86 42.60 12.94 28.50
C THR A 86 41.38 13.54 29.22
N MET A 87 41.46 13.66 30.55
CA MET A 87 40.39 14.25 31.36
C MET A 87 40.50 15.79 31.46
N GLU A 88 39.44 16.50 31.07
CA GLU A 88 39.35 17.96 31.19
C GLU A 88 39.23 18.43 32.66
N ASP A 89 39.53 19.70 32.92
CA ASP A 89 39.31 20.32 34.23
C ASP A 89 37.84 20.79 34.36
N GLY A 90 37.05 20.03 35.10
CA GLY A 90 35.64 20.36 35.37
C GLY A 90 35.13 19.73 36.67
N LEU A 91 33.90 20.11 37.06
CA LEU A 91 33.22 19.53 38.23
C LEU A 91 32.90 18.04 38.01
N GLU A 92 32.90 17.54 36.77
CA GLU A 92 32.75 16.10 36.48
C GLU A 92 33.83 15.24 37.16
N ASN A 93 35.01 15.81 37.42
CA ASN A 93 36.09 15.15 38.16
C ASN A 93 35.68 14.76 39.59
N PHE A 94 34.66 15.42 40.15
CA PHE A 94 34.07 15.06 41.44
C PHE A 94 33.53 13.63 41.45
N ILE A 95 33.05 13.12 40.31
CA ILE A 95 32.47 11.76 40.21
C ILE A 95 33.52 10.70 40.56
N ALA A 96 34.73 10.82 40.02
CA ALA A 96 35.81 9.87 40.28
C ALA A 96 36.19 9.85 41.77
N ALA A 97 36.21 11.03 42.40
CA ALA A 97 36.45 11.16 43.83
C ALA A 97 35.28 10.61 44.68
N ALA A 98 34.04 10.82 44.26
CA ALA A 98 32.86 10.28 44.93
C ALA A 98 32.82 8.74 44.88
N PHE A 99 33.23 8.13 43.75
CA PHE A 99 33.36 6.67 43.67
C PHE A 99 34.47 6.14 44.57
N HIS A 100 35.61 6.80 44.62
CA HIS A 100 36.68 6.46 45.56
C HIS A 100 36.16 6.47 47.00
N ASP A 101 35.44 7.52 47.39
CA ASP A 101 34.85 7.64 48.73
C ASP A 101 33.80 6.55 49.00
N GLY A 102 33.00 6.16 48.00
CA GLY A 102 32.06 5.06 48.11
C GLY A 102 32.73 3.70 48.35
N VAL A 103 33.85 3.43 47.66
CA VAL A 103 34.64 2.21 47.87
C VAL A 103 35.29 2.21 49.26
N MET A 104 35.82 3.35 49.71
CA MET A 104 36.39 3.48 51.05
C MET A 104 35.32 3.27 52.13
N LEU A 105 34.12 3.83 51.96
CA LEU A 105 32.99 3.61 52.86
C LEU A 105 32.63 2.12 52.95
N TYR A 106 32.54 1.43 51.81
CA TYR A 106 32.28 -0.01 51.77
C TYR A 106 33.39 -0.79 52.48
N ALA A 107 34.66 -0.48 52.23
CA ALA A 107 35.79 -1.13 52.88
C ALA A 107 35.76 -0.96 54.41
N HIS A 108 35.43 0.23 54.91
CA HIS A 108 35.25 0.48 56.34
C HIS A 108 34.10 -0.35 56.93
N ALA A 109 32.93 -0.35 56.27
CA ALA A 109 31.77 -1.11 56.74
C ALA A 109 32.02 -2.63 56.74
N VAL A 110 32.73 -3.16 55.74
CA VAL A 110 33.14 -4.57 55.67
C VAL A 110 34.09 -4.90 56.81
N ASN A 111 35.12 -4.07 57.03
CA ASN A 111 36.10 -4.31 58.09
C ASN A 111 35.43 -4.33 59.48
N GLU A 112 34.55 -3.37 59.76
CA GLU A 112 33.77 -3.33 61.01
C GLU A 112 32.84 -4.55 61.16
N THR A 113 32.22 -5.00 60.06
CA THR A 113 31.36 -6.19 60.06
C THR A 113 32.16 -7.47 60.35
N LEU A 114 33.39 -7.57 59.82
CA LEU A 114 34.30 -8.69 60.09
C LEU A 114 34.81 -8.67 61.54
N GLU A 115 35.14 -7.50 62.08
CA GLU A 115 35.53 -7.33 63.49
C GLU A 115 34.42 -7.75 64.45
N GLN A 116 33.15 -7.58 64.06
CA GLN A 116 31.97 -8.02 64.80
C GLN A 116 31.64 -9.52 64.59
N GLY A 117 32.45 -10.27 63.85
CA GLY A 117 32.26 -11.70 63.57
C GLY A 117 31.23 -12.00 62.48
N GLY A 118 30.84 -11.00 61.69
CA GLY A 118 29.94 -11.15 60.53
C GLY A 118 30.62 -11.77 59.30
N SER A 119 29.82 -12.21 58.34
CA SER A 119 30.29 -12.79 57.07
C SER A 119 30.24 -11.78 55.93
N LEU A 120 31.20 -11.84 55.01
CA LEU A 120 31.19 -11.08 53.74
C LEU A 120 29.95 -11.37 52.88
N SER A 121 29.32 -12.53 53.06
CA SER A 121 28.11 -12.92 52.32
C SER A 121 26.84 -12.23 52.82
N ASN A 122 26.88 -11.57 53.98
CA ASN A 122 25.73 -10.88 54.56
C ASN A 122 25.71 -9.41 54.15
N ALA A 123 25.27 -9.15 52.92
CA ALA A 123 25.20 -7.80 52.36
C ALA A 123 24.32 -6.86 53.20
N THR A 124 23.24 -7.35 53.80
CA THR A 124 22.32 -6.53 54.61
C THR A 124 23.01 -5.96 55.84
N ALA A 125 23.84 -6.75 56.52
CA ALA A 125 24.60 -6.29 57.68
C ALA A 125 25.61 -5.19 57.28
N ILE A 126 26.31 -5.39 56.17
CA ILE A 126 27.29 -4.41 55.65
C ILE A 126 26.58 -3.11 55.25
N THR A 127 25.46 -3.19 54.53
CA THR A 127 24.70 -2.00 54.13
C THR A 127 24.14 -1.22 55.33
N LEU A 128 23.72 -1.91 56.40
CA LEU A 128 23.27 -1.23 57.62
C LEU A 128 24.42 -0.46 58.31
N GLN A 129 25.64 -1.00 58.29
CA GLN A 129 26.83 -0.32 58.84
C GLN A 129 27.30 0.87 58.00
N MET A 130 26.85 0.98 56.74
CA MET A 130 27.14 2.13 55.89
C MET A 130 26.23 3.35 56.20
N ARG A 131 25.09 3.15 56.86
CA ARG A 131 24.07 4.19 57.11
C ARG A 131 24.38 5.04 58.34
N ASN A 132 23.85 6.26 58.37
CA ASN A 132 23.87 7.20 59.49
C ASN A 132 25.26 7.42 60.11
N ARG A 133 26.29 7.58 59.27
CA ARG A 133 27.68 7.77 59.70
C ARG A 133 28.35 8.93 59.00
N THR A 134 29.34 9.49 59.66
CA THR A 134 30.22 10.49 59.09
C THR A 134 31.60 9.87 58.91
N PHE A 135 32.22 10.06 57.76
CA PHE A 135 33.59 9.61 57.50
C PHE A 135 34.36 10.67 56.70
N TYR A 136 35.68 10.65 56.81
CA TYR A 136 36.56 11.56 56.09
C TYR A 136 37.05 10.87 54.81
N GLY A 137 36.69 11.42 53.66
CA GLY A 137 37.08 10.91 52.35
C GLY A 137 37.92 11.93 51.57
N ILE A 138 38.24 11.59 50.32
CA ILE A 138 39.05 12.42 49.43
C ILE A 138 38.33 13.69 48.99
N THR A 139 36.99 13.72 49.09
CA THR A 139 36.19 14.93 48.85
C THR A 139 35.97 15.79 50.10
N GLY A 140 36.55 15.41 51.25
CA GLY A 140 36.42 16.12 52.53
C GLY A 140 35.59 15.34 53.56
N PRO A 141 34.98 15.98 54.57
CA PRO A 141 34.09 15.31 55.52
C PRO A 141 32.75 14.98 54.87
N LEU A 142 32.37 13.70 54.85
CA LEU A 142 31.11 13.22 54.29
C LEU A 142 30.19 12.69 55.39
N ARG A 143 28.88 12.90 55.22
CA ARG A 143 27.85 12.29 56.05
C ARG A 143 26.88 11.48 55.20
N ILE A 144 26.65 10.23 55.61
CA ILE A 144 25.64 9.34 55.06
C ILE A 144 24.45 9.36 56.02
N ASP A 145 23.26 9.61 55.50
CA ASP A 145 22.04 9.71 56.30
C ASP A 145 21.48 8.34 56.70
N GLN A 146 20.31 8.34 57.36
CA GLN A 146 19.65 7.11 57.82
C GLN A 146 19.15 6.21 56.69
N ASN A 147 18.92 6.77 55.50
CA ASN A 147 18.47 6.03 54.33
C ASN A 147 19.65 5.44 53.55
N GLY A 148 20.87 5.94 53.78
CA GLY A 148 22.08 5.57 53.06
C GLY A 148 22.47 6.58 51.99
N ASP A 149 21.86 7.77 52.00
CA ASP A 149 22.12 8.83 51.04
C ASP A 149 23.24 9.76 51.52
N ARG A 150 24.09 10.20 50.59
CA ARG A 150 25.18 11.13 50.88
C ARG A 150 24.67 12.57 50.96
N GLU A 151 24.81 13.18 52.12
CA GLU A 151 24.61 14.63 52.28
C GLU A 151 25.73 15.36 51.52
N THR A 152 25.37 16.07 50.44
CA THR A 152 26.32 16.67 49.49
C THR A 152 26.25 18.19 49.52
N ASP A 153 27.39 18.85 49.30
CA ASP A 153 27.51 20.30 49.26
C ASP A 153 27.22 20.85 47.86
N TYR A 154 26.51 21.96 47.80
CA TYR A 154 26.09 22.60 46.55
C TYR A 154 26.49 24.07 46.52
N SER A 155 26.87 24.59 45.36
CA SER A 155 27.17 26.00 45.15
C SER A 155 26.07 26.65 44.31
N LEU A 156 25.59 27.81 44.75
CA LEU A 156 24.63 28.64 44.05
C LEU A 156 25.38 29.71 43.26
N TRP A 157 25.12 29.73 41.95
CA TRP A 157 25.66 30.70 41.02
C TRP A 157 24.58 31.70 40.62
N ASP A 158 24.96 32.97 40.59
CA ASP A 158 24.11 34.07 40.17
C ASP A 158 24.85 34.92 39.12
N LEU A 159 24.09 35.56 38.23
CA LEU A 159 24.63 36.39 37.16
C LEU A 159 24.96 37.79 37.70
N ASP A 160 26.22 38.22 37.59
CA ASP A 160 26.57 39.62 37.82
C ASP A 160 26.03 40.48 36.66
N PRO A 161 25.06 41.39 36.88
CA PRO A 161 24.47 42.18 35.81
C PRO A 161 25.45 43.17 35.16
N ALA A 162 26.52 43.58 35.87
CA ALA A 162 27.52 44.51 35.35
C ALA A 162 28.54 43.81 34.43
N ARG A 163 28.93 42.58 34.78
CA ARG A 163 29.95 41.80 34.04
C ARG A 163 29.33 40.80 33.06
N GLY A 164 28.08 40.41 33.29
CA GLY A 164 27.38 39.36 32.54
C GLY A 164 27.88 37.95 32.84
N GLU A 165 28.71 37.76 33.86
CA GLU A 165 29.32 36.47 34.21
C GLU A 165 28.62 35.85 35.42
N PHE A 166 28.49 34.53 35.43
CA PHE A 166 27.98 33.80 36.60
C PHE A 166 29.07 33.66 37.65
N GLU A 167 28.75 34.01 38.90
CA GLU A 167 29.64 33.91 40.05
C GLU A 167 28.98 33.13 41.19
N ILE A 168 29.77 32.37 41.96
CA ILE A 168 29.28 31.71 43.17
C ILE A 168 28.96 32.77 44.22
N VAL A 169 27.70 32.82 44.66
CA VAL A 169 27.19 33.76 45.67
C VAL A 169 26.93 33.11 47.02
N ALA A 170 26.65 31.79 47.04
CA ALA A 170 26.41 31.04 48.26
C ALA A 170 26.85 29.58 48.10
N ASP A 171 27.34 28.99 49.19
CA ASP A 171 27.66 27.57 49.30
C ASP A 171 26.71 26.93 50.34
N TYR A 172 25.98 25.90 49.96
CA TYR A 172 25.18 25.07 50.85
C TYR A 172 26.01 23.90 51.37
N ASN A 173 26.16 23.84 52.69
CA ASN A 173 26.82 22.74 53.37
C ASN A 173 25.76 21.67 53.72
N GLY A 174 25.83 20.52 53.05
CA GLY A 174 24.88 19.42 53.20
C GLY A 174 24.91 18.78 54.58
N THR A 175 26.09 18.75 55.22
CA THR A 175 26.27 18.16 56.56
C THR A 175 25.65 19.04 57.66
N THR A 176 25.86 20.36 57.59
CA THR A 176 25.33 21.30 58.59
C THR A 176 23.94 21.84 58.23
N LYS A 177 23.50 21.60 56.99
CA LYS A 177 22.24 22.09 56.39
C LYS A 177 22.12 23.62 56.42
N LYS A 178 23.26 24.32 56.29
CA LYS A 178 23.34 25.78 56.31
C LYS A 178 23.86 26.32 54.98
N ILE A 179 23.32 27.46 54.58
CA ILE A 179 23.82 28.24 53.45
C ILE A 179 24.82 29.27 53.98
N GLU A 180 26.03 29.23 53.46
CA GLU A 180 27.10 30.18 53.72
C GLU A 180 27.24 31.14 52.53
N MET A 181 27.00 32.43 52.77
CA MET A 181 27.14 33.45 51.73
C MET A 181 28.62 33.76 51.49
N VAL A 182 29.02 33.88 50.22
CA VAL A 182 30.41 34.25 49.88
C VAL A 182 30.67 35.71 50.27
N PRO A 183 31.70 36.00 51.08
CA PRO A 183 31.99 37.38 51.52
C PRO A 183 32.16 38.33 50.34
N GLY A 184 31.45 39.46 50.38
CA GLY A 184 31.52 40.50 49.33
C GLY A 184 30.61 40.26 48.12
N ARG A 185 29.89 39.13 48.06
CA ARG A 185 28.91 38.83 46.99
C ARG A 185 27.49 38.82 47.54
N ARG A 186 26.52 39.21 46.72
CA ARG A 186 25.09 39.20 47.03
C ARG A 186 24.32 38.63 45.85
N ILE A 187 23.16 38.06 46.14
CA ILE A 187 22.22 37.59 45.12
C ILE A 187 21.52 38.81 44.51
N HIS A 188 21.50 38.90 43.19
CA HIS A 188 20.82 39.95 42.44
C HIS A 188 19.38 39.51 42.13
N TRP A 189 18.43 40.38 42.44
CA TRP A 189 17.01 40.17 42.14
C TRP A 189 16.55 41.21 41.12
N PRO A 190 16.03 40.82 39.94
CA PRO A 190 15.62 41.76 38.89
C PRO A 190 14.62 42.83 39.34
N GLY A 191 13.73 42.49 40.28
CA GLY A 191 12.73 43.42 40.85
C GLY A 191 13.18 44.18 42.11
N HIS A 192 14.47 44.15 42.45
CA HIS A 192 15.06 44.70 43.68
C HIS A 192 14.44 44.19 45.01
N ALA A 193 13.61 43.15 44.93
CA ALA A 193 12.98 42.48 46.05
C ALA A 193 13.05 40.96 45.83
N ILE A 194 13.09 40.22 46.94
CA ILE A 194 13.04 38.76 46.91
C ILE A 194 11.61 38.36 46.49
N PRO A 195 11.44 37.52 45.44
CA PRO A 195 10.14 37.00 45.06
C PRO A 195 9.45 36.29 46.23
N ARG A 196 8.12 36.33 46.27
CA ARG A 196 7.36 35.61 47.30
C ARG A 196 7.47 34.10 47.05
N ASP A 197 7.59 33.34 48.13
CA ASP A 197 7.59 31.87 48.12
C ASP A 197 6.24 31.29 47.65
N VAL A 198 5.15 32.03 47.86
CA VAL A 198 3.81 31.74 47.35
C VAL A 198 3.28 32.94 46.56
N PRO A 199 2.78 32.75 45.32
CA PRO A 199 2.16 33.84 44.56
C PRO A 199 0.94 34.40 45.30
N PHE A 200 0.58 35.67 45.05
CA PHE A 200 -0.47 36.37 45.79
C PHE A 200 -1.83 35.63 45.85
N CYS A 201 -2.19 34.90 44.80
CA CYS A 201 -3.44 34.15 44.75
C CYS A 201 -3.34 32.72 45.33
N GLY A 202 -2.17 32.26 45.77
CA GLY A 202 -1.92 30.84 46.10
C GLY A 202 -1.67 29.98 44.86
N PHE A 203 -1.13 28.78 45.03
CA PHE A 203 -0.89 27.85 43.92
C PHE A 203 -2.21 27.25 43.37
N GLU A 204 -3.25 27.16 44.21
CA GLU A 204 -4.56 26.61 43.86
C GLU A 204 -5.69 27.67 43.84
N ASN A 205 -5.35 28.97 43.77
CA ASN A 205 -6.31 30.08 43.93
C ASN A 205 -7.01 30.10 45.31
N ASP A 206 -6.27 29.77 46.36
CA ASP A 206 -6.76 29.70 47.74
C ASP A 206 -7.15 31.07 48.33
N ASN A 207 -6.71 32.16 47.69
CA ASN A 207 -7.09 33.50 48.11
C ASN A 207 -8.53 33.82 47.64
N PRO A 208 -9.48 34.05 48.56
CA PRO A 208 -10.90 34.26 48.23
C PRO A 208 -11.16 35.53 47.38
N VAL A 209 -10.19 36.46 47.30
CA VAL A 209 -10.26 37.63 46.40
C VAL A 209 -9.98 37.24 44.94
N CYS A 210 -9.25 36.14 44.71
CA CYS A 210 -8.93 35.62 43.37
C CYS A 210 -9.96 34.57 42.87
N GLN A 211 -10.87 34.10 43.73
CA GLN A 211 -11.97 33.24 43.32
C GLN A 211 -13.04 34.07 42.59
N LYS A 212 -13.01 34.05 41.25
CA LYS A 212 -14.13 34.55 40.44
C LYS A 212 -15.41 33.82 40.87
N ALA A 213 -16.45 34.59 41.21
CA ALA A 213 -17.76 34.08 41.59
C ALA A 213 -18.26 33.02 40.59
N SER A 214 -18.75 31.91 41.12
CA SER A 214 -19.32 30.77 40.39
C SER A 214 -20.29 31.21 39.28
N PHE A 215 -20.08 30.67 38.07
CA PHE A 215 -20.89 30.91 36.88
C PHE A 215 -22.39 30.70 37.13
N SER A 216 -23.20 31.55 36.50
CA SER A 216 -24.67 31.54 36.66
C SER A 216 -25.31 30.35 35.92
N LEU A 217 -26.50 29.91 36.33
CA LEU A 217 -27.29 28.83 35.70
C LEU A 217 -27.47 28.99 34.17
N LEU A 218 -27.34 30.21 33.63
CA LEU A 218 -27.45 30.51 32.21
C LEU A 218 -26.23 30.05 31.39
N GLU A 219 -25.06 29.88 32.02
CA GLU A 219 -23.79 29.51 31.37
C GLU A 219 -23.54 27.99 31.36
N ILE A 220 -24.22 27.23 32.24
CA ILE A 220 -24.07 25.77 32.34
C ILE A 220 -24.89 25.05 31.24
N LEU A 221 -26.04 25.61 30.86
CA LEU A 221 -26.92 25.05 29.82
C LEU A 221 -26.23 24.86 28.46
N PRO A 222 -25.50 25.86 27.90
CA PRO A 222 -24.82 25.69 26.62
C PRO A 222 -23.68 24.67 26.71
N LEU A 223 -22.98 24.56 27.84
CA LEU A 223 -21.89 23.58 28.02
C LEU A 223 -22.41 22.13 28.08
N ALA A 224 -23.56 21.90 28.72
CA ALA A 224 -24.20 20.59 28.73
C ALA A 224 -24.69 20.19 27.32
N MET A 225 -25.22 21.15 26.56
CA MET A 225 -25.69 20.92 25.19
C MET A 225 -24.53 20.64 24.22
N THR A 226 -23.38 21.30 24.38
CA THR A 226 -22.19 21.01 23.55
C THR A 226 -21.60 19.64 23.88
N LEU A 227 -21.56 19.23 25.14
CA LEU A 227 -21.13 17.87 25.53
C LEU A 227 -22.06 16.78 24.99
N LEU A 228 -23.37 17.01 25.02
CA LEU A 228 -24.35 16.09 24.45
C LEU A 228 -24.18 15.96 22.92
N LEU A 229 -23.99 17.09 22.24
CA LEU A 229 -23.72 17.11 20.80
C LEU A 229 -22.42 16.36 20.47
N PHE A 230 -21.38 16.54 21.27
CA PHE A 230 -20.11 15.84 21.09
C PHE A 230 -20.26 14.32 21.28
N GLY A 231 -21.04 13.88 22.27
CA GLY A 231 -21.39 12.47 22.46
C GLY A 231 -22.15 11.87 21.27
N ILE A 232 -23.10 12.62 20.70
CA ILE A 232 -23.84 12.21 19.50
C ILE A 232 -22.89 12.11 18.28
N ILE A 233 -21.97 13.06 18.11
CA ILE A 233 -20.99 13.04 17.02
C ILE A 233 -20.05 11.83 17.15
N ILE A 234 -19.57 11.53 18.36
CA ILE A 234 -18.70 10.37 18.61
C ILE A 234 -19.43 9.06 18.31
N THR A 235 -20.66 8.90 18.81
CA THR A 235 -21.45 7.68 18.57
C THR A 235 -21.82 7.53 17.10
N ALA A 236 -22.18 8.62 16.41
CA ALA A 236 -22.40 8.63 14.97
C ALA A 236 -21.12 8.30 14.18
N PHE A 237 -19.96 8.79 14.62
CA PHE A 237 -18.67 8.44 14.02
C PHE A 237 -18.36 6.95 14.15
N PHE A 238 -18.54 6.36 15.35
CA PHE A 238 -18.33 4.92 15.54
C PHE A 238 -19.35 4.08 14.76
N ALA A 239 -20.62 4.50 14.71
CA ALA A 239 -21.64 3.86 13.90
C ALA A 239 -21.31 3.93 12.41
N TYR A 240 -20.89 5.10 11.92
CA TYR A 240 -20.43 5.29 10.54
C TYR A 240 -19.21 4.42 10.24
N ARG A 241 -18.22 4.36 11.14
CA ARG A 241 -17.04 3.50 10.97
C ARG A 241 -17.44 2.03 10.88
N LYS A 242 -18.38 1.59 11.72
CA LYS A 242 -18.94 0.23 11.68
C LYS A 242 -19.67 -0.03 10.36
N MET A 243 -20.56 0.86 9.94
CA MET A 243 -21.29 0.73 8.67
C MET A 243 -20.36 0.75 7.46
N LYS A 244 -19.31 1.59 7.47
CA LYS A 244 -18.29 1.63 6.41
C LYS A 244 -17.53 0.30 6.35
N LEU A 245 -17.13 -0.24 7.51
CA LEU A 245 -16.47 -1.54 7.58
C LEU A 245 -17.37 -2.67 7.06
N GLU A 246 -18.66 -2.66 7.41
CA GLU A 246 -19.63 -3.63 6.91
C GLU A 246 -19.85 -3.51 5.39
N LYS A 247 -19.92 -2.28 4.85
CA LYS A 247 -19.96 -2.04 3.40
C LYS A 247 -18.70 -2.56 2.70
N GLU A 248 -17.52 -2.37 3.29
CA GLU A 248 -16.27 -2.89 2.74
C GLU A 248 -16.21 -4.43 2.81
N LEU A 249 -16.71 -5.08 3.86
CA LEU A 249 -16.81 -6.54 3.90
C LEU A 249 -17.82 -7.07 2.86
N ALA A 250 -18.96 -6.40 2.71
CA ALA A 250 -20.01 -6.76 1.76
C ALA A 250 -19.63 -6.55 0.30
N SER A 251 -18.58 -5.76 0.04
CA SER A 251 -18.14 -5.45 -1.32
C SER A 251 -17.51 -6.63 -2.08
N GLU A 252 -17.33 -7.81 -1.43
CA GLU A 252 -16.95 -9.12 -2.01
C GLU A 252 -15.82 -9.08 -3.06
N PHE A 253 -15.01 -8.03 -3.14
CA PHE A 253 -14.09 -7.86 -4.26
C PHE A 253 -13.00 -8.97 -4.34
N TRP A 254 -12.85 -9.80 -3.30
CA TRP A 254 -11.93 -10.96 -3.26
C TRP A 254 -12.50 -12.17 -4.01
N ARG A 255 -13.81 -12.17 -4.27
CA ARG A 255 -14.52 -13.27 -4.90
C ARG A 255 -14.20 -13.31 -6.38
N VAL A 256 -13.87 -14.50 -6.86
CA VAL A 256 -13.63 -14.79 -8.28
C VAL A 256 -14.69 -15.77 -8.76
N CYS A 257 -15.42 -15.39 -9.81
CA CYS A 257 -16.33 -16.30 -10.50
C CYS A 257 -15.53 -17.31 -11.31
N TRP A 258 -15.87 -18.59 -11.24
CA TRP A 258 -15.16 -19.64 -12.00
C TRP A 258 -15.18 -19.38 -13.52
N GLU A 259 -16.23 -18.74 -14.04
CA GLU A 259 -16.37 -18.40 -15.46
C GLU A 259 -15.29 -17.44 -15.99
N ASP A 260 -14.77 -16.58 -15.11
CA ASP A 260 -13.69 -15.64 -15.46
C ASP A 260 -12.30 -16.30 -15.48
N VAL A 261 -12.20 -17.52 -14.94
CA VAL A 261 -10.97 -18.31 -14.86
C VAL A 261 -10.88 -19.17 -16.11
N GLN A 262 -10.17 -18.65 -17.13
CA GLN A 262 -9.95 -19.38 -18.36
C GLN A 262 -8.84 -20.42 -18.14
N SER A 263 -9.19 -21.70 -18.21
CA SER A 263 -8.20 -22.79 -18.25
C SER A 263 -7.28 -22.57 -19.46
N SER A 264 -5.97 -22.66 -19.27
CA SER A 264 -5.03 -22.59 -20.41
C SER A 264 -5.42 -23.66 -21.45
N ASN A 265 -5.46 -23.28 -22.74
CA ASN A 265 -5.80 -24.17 -23.86
C ASN A 265 -4.93 -25.44 -23.95
N LEU A 266 -3.88 -25.54 -23.12
CA LEU A 266 -2.99 -26.69 -22.99
C LEU A 266 -3.73 -27.94 -22.45
N GLU A 267 -4.69 -27.79 -21.52
CA GLU A 267 -5.43 -28.93 -20.95
C GLU A 267 -6.44 -29.55 -21.93
N LYS A 268 -7.01 -28.77 -22.86
CA LYS A 268 -7.91 -29.28 -23.91
C LYS A 268 -7.16 -30.13 -24.95
N ASN A 269 -5.91 -29.78 -25.25
CA ASN A 269 -5.07 -30.55 -26.19
C ASN A 269 -4.49 -31.83 -25.54
N LEU A 270 -4.18 -31.82 -24.24
CA LEU A 270 -3.58 -32.96 -23.55
C LEU A 270 -4.54 -34.13 -23.27
N ARG A 271 -5.87 -33.89 -23.17
CA ARG A 271 -6.85 -34.98 -23.06
C ARG A 271 -6.97 -35.82 -24.35
N SER A 272 -6.44 -35.32 -25.48
CA SER A 272 -6.46 -35.99 -26.78
C SER A 272 -5.24 -36.90 -27.02
N MET A 273 -4.20 -36.88 -26.17
CA MET A 273 -2.98 -37.68 -26.38
C MET A 273 -2.74 -38.60 -25.19
N GLY A 274 -3.10 -39.88 -25.38
CA GLY A 274 -2.92 -40.93 -24.40
C GLY A 274 -1.45 -41.30 -24.14
N SER A 275 -1.23 -41.79 -22.90
CA SER A 275 -0.21 -42.75 -22.48
C SER A 275 1.26 -42.42 -22.79
N LYS A 276 1.88 -41.60 -21.93
CA LYS A 276 3.27 -41.77 -21.43
C LYS A 276 3.55 -40.70 -20.36
N LEU A 277 3.11 -40.95 -19.13
CA LEU A 277 3.50 -40.16 -17.95
C LEU A 277 4.49 -40.98 -17.12
N THR A 278 5.74 -40.53 -17.06
CA THR A 278 6.71 -41.00 -16.06
C THR A 278 6.35 -40.37 -14.71
N LEU A 279 5.80 -41.19 -13.82
CA LEU A 279 5.50 -40.86 -12.43
C LEU A 279 6.79 -40.75 -11.62
N SER A 280 7.26 -39.53 -11.31
CA SER A 280 8.10 -39.31 -10.12
C SER A 280 7.19 -39.03 -8.92
N LEU A 281 6.65 -40.11 -8.36
CA LEU A 281 5.95 -40.10 -7.07
C LEU A 281 6.99 -39.95 -5.94
N ARG A 282 7.33 -38.71 -5.57
CA ARG A 282 7.91 -38.42 -4.25
C ARG A 282 7.54 -37.00 -3.78
N GLY A 283 6.44 -36.91 -3.03
CA GLY A 283 6.22 -35.87 -2.02
C GLY A 283 5.59 -34.53 -2.43
N SER A 284 5.65 -34.10 -3.68
CA SER A 284 5.05 -32.84 -4.14
C SER A 284 3.65 -33.06 -4.72
N ASN A 285 2.67 -32.21 -4.36
CA ASN A 285 1.37 -32.14 -5.03
C ASN A 285 1.47 -31.48 -6.44
N TYR A 286 2.68 -31.33 -6.97
CA TYR A 286 3.03 -30.52 -8.13
C TYR A 286 3.81 -31.38 -9.12
N GLY A 287 3.14 -31.82 -10.18
CA GLY A 287 3.80 -32.48 -11.31
C GLY A 287 4.29 -31.42 -12.31
N SER A 288 5.54 -31.53 -12.75
CA SER A 288 6.09 -30.70 -13.81
C SER A 288 5.54 -31.14 -15.17
N LEU A 289 4.98 -30.19 -15.93
CA LEU A 289 4.49 -30.44 -17.29
C LEU A 289 5.45 -29.73 -18.27
N LEU A 290 6.17 -30.52 -19.07
CA LEU A 290 7.03 -30.03 -20.16
C LEU A 290 6.15 -29.71 -21.37
N THR A 291 6.21 -28.47 -21.86
CA THR A 291 5.60 -28.09 -23.16
C THR A 291 6.38 -28.76 -24.30
N THR A 292 5.68 -29.14 -25.38
CA THR A 292 6.22 -29.82 -26.57
C THR A 292 7.28 -29.00 -27.32
N GLU A 293 7.36 -27.71 -27.05
CA GLU A 293 8.49 -26.85 -27.40
C GLU A 293 9.16 -26.49 -26.07
N GLY A 294 10.42 -26.87 -25.85
CA GLY A 294 11.13 -26.81 -24.56
C GLY A 294 11.41 -25.41 -23.99
N GLN A 295 10.47 -24.47 -24.09
CA GLN A 295 10.59 -23.09 -23.63
C GLN A 295 9.91 -22.81 -22.29
N PHE A 296 8.96 -23.63 -21.80
CA PHE A 296 8.29 -23.37 -20.51
C PHE A 296 7.98 -24.65 -19.71
N GLN A 297 8.60 -24.78 -18.53
CA GLN A 297 8.25 -25.80 -17.55
C GLN A 297 7.16 -25.25 -16.63
N VAL A 298 6.00 -25.90 -16.60
CA VAL A 298 4.88 -25.51 -15.74
C VAL A 298 4.98 -26.29 -14.43
N TYR A 299 5.17 -25.56 -13.32
CA TYR A 299 5.41 -26.13 -11.98
C TYR A 299 4.13 -26.24 -11.13
N ALA A 300 3.02 -25.62 -11.55
CA ALA A 300 1.74 -25.66 -10.83
C ALA A 300 0.56 -25.59 -11.79
N LYS A 301 -0.66 -25.90 -11.30
CA LYS A 301 -1.88 -25.67 -12.07
C LYS A 301 -2.05 -24.17 -12.33
N THR A 302 -2.11 -23.76 -13.59
CA THR A 302 -2.21 -22.37 -14.01
C THR A 302 -3.51 -22.09 -14.76
N ALA A 303 -4.00 -20.86 -14.63
CA ALA A 303 -5.13 -20.34 -15.41
C ALA A 303 -4.88 -18.88 -15.80
N TYR A 304 -5.69 -18.36 -16.71
CA TYR A 304 -5.73 -16.94 -17.03
C TYR A 304 -6.94 -16.30 -16.33
N TYR A 305 -6.69 -15.26 -15.54
CA TYR A 305 -7.73 -14.44 -14.93
C TYR A 305 -7.53 -12.99 -15.36
N LYS A 306 -8.53 -12.42 -16.05
CA LYS A 306 -8.47 -11.06 -16.63
C LYS A 306 -7.20 -10.79 -17.46
N GLY A 307 -6.74 -11.80 -18.21
CA GLY A 307 -5.54 -11.71 -19.05
C GLY A 307 -4.21 -11.99 -18.34
N ASN A 308 -4.19 -12.13 -17.02
CA ASN A 308 -2.98 -12.43 -16.25
C ASN A 308 -2.86 -13.92 -15.93
N LEU A 309 -1.65 -14.47 -16.01
CA LEU A 309 -1.36 -15.85 -15.63
C LEU A 309 -1.34 -15.98 -14.10
N VAL A 310 -2.14 -16.89 -13.55
CA VAL A 310 -2.32 -17.08 -12.11
C VAL A 310 -2.14 -18.53 -11.72
N ALA A 311 -1.68 -18.75 -10.47
CA ALA A 311 -1.57 -20.06 -9.87
C ALA A 311 -2.93 -20.43 -9.23
N VAL A 312 -3.45 -21.61 -9.55
CA VAL A 312 -4.76 -22.08 -9.08
C VAL A 312 -4.57 -23.26 -8.13
N LYS A 313 -4.96 -23.07 -6.87
CA LYS A 313 -4.91 -24.12 -5.85
C LYS A 313 -6.31 -24.56 -5.45
N HIS A 314 -6.68 -25.78 -5.81
CA HIS A 314 -7.96 -26.35 -5.43
C HIS A 314 -8.00 -26.72 -3.94
N VAL A 315 -9.12 -26.44 -3.29
CA VAL A 315 -9.38 -26.80 -1.90
C VAL A 315 -10.28 -28.03 -1.88
N SER A 316 -9.88 -29.09 -1.17
CA SER A 316 -10.63 -30.34 -1.05
C SER A 316 -11.80 -30.26 -0.06
N ARG A 317 -12.67 -29.26 -0.22
CA ARG A 317 -13.92 -29.11 0.55
C ARG A 317 -15.13 -29.10 -0.38
N LYS A 318 -16.22 -29.74 0.05
CA LYS A 318 -17.49 -29.77 -0.72
C LYS A 318 -18.26 -28.45 -0.65
N ARG A 319 -18.13 -27.72 0.47
CA ARG A 319 -18.75 -26.42 0.71
C ARG A 319 -17.94 -25.65 1.75
N ILE A 320 -17.90 -24.33 1.63
CA ILE A 320 -17.31 -23.43 2.63
C ILE A 320 -18.39 -22.44 3.06
N ASP A 321 -18.66 -22.39 4.36
CA ASP A 321 -19.58 -21.41 4.93
C ASP A 321 -18.82 -20.12 5.21
N LEU A 322 -19.32 -19.01 4.64
CA LEU A 322 -18.73 -17.68 4.80
C LEU A 322 -19.12 -17.10 6.17
N THR A 323 -18.37 -17.45 7.21
CA THR A 323 -18.49 -16.79 8.52
C THR A 323 -17.77 -15.44 8.49
N ARG A 324 -18.09 -14.58 9.47
CA ARG A 324 -17.50 -13.25 9.59
C ARG A 324 -15.97 -13.29 9.71
N ASP A 325 -15.43 -14.26 10.45
CA ASP A 325 -13.99 -14.40 10.65
C ASP A 325 -13.27 -14.79 9.36
N VAL A 326 -13.91 -15.65 8.55
CA VAL A 326 -13.42 -16.10 7.25
C VAL A 326 -13.39 -14.95 6.23
N LEU A 327 -14.41 -14.09 6.22
CA LEU A 327 -14.41 -12.87 5.39
C LEU A 327 -13.32 -11.88 5.80
N PHE A 328 -13.06 -11.76 7.09
CA PHE A 328 -12.00 -10.91 7.62
C PHE A 328 -10.62 -11.44 7.22
N GLU A 329 -10.41 -12.76 7.29
CA GLU A 329 -9.20 -13.44 6.84
C GLU A 329 -8.94 -13.21 5.34
N LEU A 330 -9.96 -13.36 4.49
CA LEU A 330 -9.86 -13.08 3.04
C LEU A 330 -9.57 -11.61 2.74
N LYS A 331 -10.17 -10.69 3.49
CA LYS A 331 -9.89 -9.25 3.36
C LYS A 331 -8.42 -8.96 3.70
N HIS A 332 -7.94 -9.44 4.85
CA HIS A 332 -6.54 -9.27 5.24
C HIS A 332 -5.57 -9.86 4.22
N MET A 333 -5.83 -11.07 3.72
CA MET A 333 -4.98 -11.70 2.71
C MET A 333 -4.82 -10.85 1.45
N ARG A 334 -5.86 -10.09 1.09
CA ARG A 334 -5.81 -9.21 -0.07
C ARG A 334 -5.15 -7.86 0.20
N ASP A 335 -5.35 -7.31 1.40
CA ASP A 335 -4.77 -6.04 1.80
C ASP A 335 -3.26 -6.18 2.06
N VAL A 336 -2.80 -7.39 2.37
CA VAL A 336 -1.39 -7.74 2.53
C VAL A 336 -0.66 -7.65 1.18
N GLN A 337 0.27 -6.71 1.09
CA GLN A 337 1.16 -6.54 -0.06
C GLN A 337 2.62 -6.45 0.39
N ASN A 338 3.46 -7.32 -0.16
CA ASN A 338 4.89 -7.33 0.09
C ASN A 338 5.64 -7.96 -1.08
N LYS A 339 6.84 -7.47 -1.38
CA LYS A 339 7.66 -7.98 -2.49
C LYS A 339 8.12 -9.44 -2.31
N HIS A 340 8.24 -9.92 -1.08
CA HIS A 340 8.67 -11.27 -0.71
C HIS A 340 7.50 -12.17 -0.29
N LEU A 341 6.25 -11.77 -0.55
CA LEU A 341 5.06 -12.61 -0.40
C LEU A 341 4.33 -12.70 -1.74
N THR A 342 3.75 -13.85 -2.08
CA THR A 342 2.92 -13.96 -3.29
C THR A 342 1.64 -13.16 -3.12
N ARG A 343 1.27 -12.34 -4.11
CA ARG A 343 0.03 -11.55 -4.05
C ARG A 343 -1.20 -12.47 -4.12
N PHE A 344 -2.11 -12.30 -3.16
CA PHE A 344 -3.43 -12.94 -3.19
C PHE A 344 -4.34 -12.19 -4.17
N ILE A 345 -4.86 -12.91 -5.18
CA ILE A 345 -5.71 -12.32 -6.21
C ILE A 345 -7.17 -12.47 -5.80
N GLY A 346 -7.55 -13.65 -5.33
CA GLY A 346 -8.90 -13.93 -4.88
C GLY A 346 -9.16 -15.41 -4.61
N ALA A 347 -10.41 -15.73 -4.29
CA ALA A 347 -10.86 -17.10 -4.09
C ALA A 347 -12.18 -17.34 -4.82
N CYS A 348 -12.29 -18.51 -5.45
CA CYS A 348 -13.53 -19.04 -5.98
C CYS A 348 -14.14 -20.01 -4.96
N ILE A 349 -15.40 -19.78 -4.62
CA ILE A 349 -16.16 -20.58 -3.64
C ILE A 349 -17.31 -21.36 -4.30
N ASP A 350 -17.41 -21.33 -5.63
CA ASP A 350 -18.52 -21.91 -6.37
C ASP A 350 -18.34 -23.44 -6.45
N PRO A 351 -19.21 -24.26 -5.82
CA PRO A 351 -19.10 -25.71 -5.88
C PRO A 351 -19.34 -26.22 -7.32
N PRO A 352 -18.58 -27.18 -7.85
CA PRO A 352 -17.55 -28.00 -7.20
C PRO A 352 -16.11 -27.42 -7.25
N ASN A 353 -15.91 -26.25 -7.86
CA ASN A 353 -14.60 -25.69 -8.18
C ASN A 353 -14.14 -24.67 -7.13
N ILE A 354 -13.97 -25.12 -5.88
CA ILE A 354 -13.43 -24.25 -4.82
C ILE A 354 -11.91 -24.14 -4.98
N CYS A 355 -11.41 -22.94 -5.24
CA CYS A 355 -9.99 -22.69 -5.45
C CYS A 355 -9.52 -21.32 -4.95
N VAL A 356 -8.23 -21.24 -4.65
CA VAL A 356 -7.53 -20.01 -4.29
C VAL A 356 -6.62 -19.62 -5.44
N LEU A 357 -6.67 -18.34 -5.82
CA LEU A 357 -5.87 -17.76 -6.91
C LEU A 357 -4.79 -16.85 -6.33
N THR A 358 -3.54 -17.15 -6.65
CA THR A 358 -2.38 -16.32 -6.30
C THR A 358 -1.57 -15.99 -7.55
N GLU A 359 -0.68 -15.01 -7.43
CA GLU A 359 0.34 -14.73 -8.43
C GLU A 359 1.13 -16.00 -8.80
N TYR A 360 1.39 -16.22 -10.10
CA TYR A 360 2.21 -17.34 -10.58
C TYR A 360 3.68 -16.94 -10.71
N CYS A 361 4.54 -17.72 -10.08
CA CYS A 361 6.00 -17.57 -10.13
C CYS A 361 6.59 -18.54 -11.17
N THR A 362 7.24 -18.01 -12.21
CA THR A 362 7.62 -18.80 -13.40
C THR A 362 8.81 -19.74 -13.20
N ARG A 363 9.64 -19.53 -12.16
CA ARG A 363 10.83 -20.37 -11.89
C ARG A 363 10.54 -21.56 -10.97
N GLY A 364 9.30 -21.72 -10.51
CA GLY A 364 8.90 -22.81 -9.63
C GLY A 364 9.22 -22.54 -8.15
N SER A 365 9.24 -23.60 -7.36
CA SER A 365 9.58 -23.54 -5.95
C SER A 365 11.10 -23.61 -5.71
N LEU A 366 11.54 -23.18 -4.52
CA LEU A 366 12.92 -23.29 -4.09
C LEU A 366 13.37 -24.76 -4.12
N GLN A 367 12.49 -25.68 -3.74
CA GLN A 367 12.76 -27.12 -3.83
C GLN A 367 13.10 -27.54 -5.27
N ASP A 368 12.32 -27.10 -6.25
CA ASP A 368 12.57 -27.41 -7.68
C ASP A 368 13.92 -26.85 -8.17
N ILE A 369 14.32 -25.68 -7.65
CA ILE A 369 15.59 -25.03 -8.01
C ILE A 369 16.78 -25.78 -7.38
N LEU A 370 16.65 -26.22 -6.13
CA LEU A 370 17.71 -26.94 -5.42
C LEU A 370 17.94 -28.34 -6.01
N GLU A 371 16.87 -29.05 -6.39
CA GLU A 371 16.93 -30.38 -7.02
C GLU A 371 17.46 -30.34 -8.46
N ASN A 372 17.41 -29.19 -9.13
CA ASN A 372 17.87 -29.08 -10.52
C ASN A 372 19.37 -28.80 -10.63
N ASP A 373 20.18 -29.85 -10.78
CA ASP A 373 21.65 -29.78 -10.91
C ASP A 373 22.17 -28.85 -12.02
N SER A 374 21.38 -28.57 -13.06
CA SER A 374 21.79 -27.68 -14.16
C SER A 374 21.94 -26.20 -13.73
N ILE A 375 21.32 -25.82 -12.61
CA ILE A 375 21.42 -24.46 -12.08
C ILE A 375 22.67 -24.38 -11.20
N THR A 376 23.63 -23.53 -11.57
CA THR A 376 24.82 -23.27 -10.74
C THR A 376 24.49 -22.21 -9.68
N LEU A 377 24.25 -22.66 -8.45
CA LEU A 377 23.97 -21.79 -7.31
C LEU A 377 25.27 -21.45 -6.59
N ASP A 378 25.85 -20.29 -6.89
CA ASP A 378 26.96 -19.75 -6.11
C ASP A 378 26.50 -19.31 -4.71
N TRP A 379 27.46 -19.05 -3.81
CA TRP A 379 27.11 -18.68 -2.44
C TRP A 379 26.36 -17.33 -2.36
N MET A 380 26.67 -16.39 -3.27
CA MET A 380 26.01 -15.09 -3.32
C MET A 380 24.52 -15.23 -3.63
N PHE A 381 24.16 -16.10 -4.57
CA PHE A 381 22.79 -16.38 -4.94
C PHE A 381 22.05 -17.19 -3.85
N ARG A 382 22.73 -18.12 -3.17
CA ARG A 382 22.16 -18.80 -1.99
C ARG A 382 21.85 -17.83 -0.85
N TYR A 383 22.75 -16.88 -0.62
CA TYR A 383 22.56 -15.81 0.37
C TYR A 383 21.40 -14.89 0.00
N SER A 384 21.23 -14.51 -1.28
CA SER A 384 20.10 -13.66 -1.69
C SER A 384 18.76 -14.35 -1.45
N LEU A 385 18.63 -15.63 -1.80
CA LEU A 385 17.42 -16.43 -1.51
C LEU A 385 17.14 -16.52 -0.01
N THR A 386 18.18 -16.76 0.80
CA THR A 386 18.08 -16.82 2.26
C THR A 386 17.59 -15.49 2.85
N ASN A 387 18.17 -14.38 2.40
CA ASN A 387 17.82 -13.04 2.84
C ASN A 387 16.38 -12.66 2.45
N ASP A 388 15.91 -13.09 1.28
CA ASP A 388 14.55 -12.85 0.83
C ASP A 388 13.52 -13.63 1.65
N ILE A 389 13.80 -14.87 2.04
CA ILE A 389 12.97 -15.63 3.02
C ILE A 389 12.88 -14.86 4.34
N VAL A 390 14.02 -14.40 4.88
CA VAL A 390 14.06 -13.66 6.15
C VAL A 390 13.25 -12.37 6.09
N LYS A 391 13.34 -11.61 4.99
CA LYS A 391 12.53 -10.39 4.81
C LYS A 391 11.03 -10.70 4.71
N GLY A 392 10.66 -11.76 3.98
CA GLY A 392 9.26 -12.20 3.85
C GLY A 392 8.67 -12.64 5.19
N MET A 393 9.40 -13.48 5.94
CA MET A 393 8.97 -13.97 7.25
C MET A 393 8.91 -12.87 8.31
N LEU A 394 9.89 -11.94 8.32
CA LEU A 394 9.88 -10.80 9.21
C LEU A 394 8.63 -9.92 8.98
N PHE A 395 8.25 -9.71 7.73
CA PHE A 395 7.03 -8.96 7.42
C PHE A 395 5.78 -9.73 7.87
N LEU A 396 5.73 -11.05 7.62
CA LEU A 396 4.60 -11.89 8.01
C LEU A 396 4.41 -11.93 9.54
N HIS A 397 5.49 -12.08 10.31
CA HIS A 397 5.44 -12.10 11.79
C HIS A 397 5.00 -10.77 12.40
N ASN A 398 5.27 -9.64 11.72
CA ASN A 398 4.81 -8.31 12.13
C ASN A 398 3.42 -7.96 11.57
N SER A 399 2.83 -8.82 10.74
CA SER A 399 1.51 -8.61 10.14
C SER A 399 0.39 -9.24 10.97
N VAL A 400 -0.86 -9.00 10.58
CA VAL A 400 -2.05 -9.57 11.24
C VAL A 400 -2.11 -11.11 11.13
N ILE A 401 -1.39 -11.71 10.18
CA ILE A 401 -1.31 -13.17 10.02
C ILE A 401 -0.46 -13.81 11.13
N ALA A 402 0.49 -13.06 11.71
CA ALA A 402 1.36 -13.39 12.84
C ALA A 402 2.32 -14.58 12.66
N SER A 403 1.97 -15.64 11.93
CA SER A 403 2.82 -16.81 11.66
C SER A 403 2.41 -17.54 10.38
N HIS A 404 3.37 -18.22 9.74
CA HIS A 404 3.14 -18.95 8.50
C HIS A 404 2.56 -20.35 8.77
N GLY A 405 3.12 -21.07 9.74
CA GLY A 405 2.62 -22.34 10.27
C GLY A 405 2.86 -23.58 9.39
N ASN A 406 3.25 -23.39 8.13
CA ASN A 406 3.62 -24.46 7.20
C ASN A 406 4.75 -24.02 6.24
N LEU A 407 5.80 -23.41 6.79
CA LEU A 407 6.94 -22.94 5.99
C LEU A 407 7.77 -24.14 5.53
N LYS A 408 8.08 -24.21 4.23
CA LYS A 408 8.87 -25.28 3.60
C LYS A 408 9.46 -24.80 2.29
N SER A 409 10.50 -25.46 1.78
CA SER A 409 11.14 -25.11 0.51
C SER A 409 10.16 -25.14 -0.67
N SER A 410 9.15 -26.03 -0.66
CA SER A 410 8.09 -26.04 -1.69
C SER A 410 7.12 -24.85 -1.63
N ASN A 411 7.06 -24.11 -0.51
CA ASN A 411 6.21 -22.93 -0.31
C ASN A 411 7.00 -21.62 -0.49
N CYS A 412 8.29 -21.71 -0.78
CA CYS A 412 9.10 -20.60 -1.23
C CYS A 412 9.15 -20.67 -2.75
N VAL A 413 8.58 -19.70 -3.46
CA VAL A 413 8.52 -19.68 -4.93
C VAL A 413 9.33 -18.53 -5.49
N VAL A 414 9.85 -18.69 -6.71
CA VAL A 414 10.78 -17.73 -7.30
C VAL A 414 10.20 -17.13 -8.58
N ASP A 415 10.16 -15.80 -8.64
CA ASP A 415 9.65 -15.09 -9.81
C ASP A 415 10.64 -15.08 -10.98
N SER A 416 10.26 -14.46 -12.10
CA SER A 416 11.11 -14.36 -13.29
C SER A 416 12.42 -13.57 -13.05
N ARG A 417 12.46 -12.74 -12.00
CA ARG A 417 13.59 -11.88 -11.61
C ARG A 417 14.49 -12.53 -10.53
N PHE A 418 14.27 -13.80 -10.20
CA PHE A 418 14.97 -14.51 -9.13
C PHE A 418 14.75 -13.93 -7.72
N VAL A 419 13.63 -13.23 -7.51
CA VAL A 419 13.20 -12.82 -6.17
C VAL A 419 12.37 -13.93 -5.55
N LEU A 420 12.74 -14.34 -4.34
CA LEU A 420 11.99 -15.36 -3.61
C LEU A 420 10.78 -14.71 -2.92
N LYS A 421 9.62 -15.34 -3.14
CA LYS A 421 8.34 -14.99 -2.53
C LYS A 421 7.80 -16.18 -1.74
N ILE A 422 7.31 -15.91 -0.53
CA ILE A 422 6.66 -16.93 0.28
C ILE A 422 5.20 -17.02 -0.14
N THR A 423 4.76 -18.24 -0.43
CA THR A 423 3.37 -18.54 -0.79
C THR A 423 2.72 -19.41 0.28
N ASP A 424 1.43 -19.65 0.11
CA ASP A 424 0.68 -20.55 0.98
C ASP A 424 0.60 -20.15 2.47
N TYR A 425 0.74 -18.86 2.75
CA TYR A 425 0.49 -18.26 4.05
C TYR A 425 -1.00 -17.98 4.32
N GLY A 426 -1.38 -17.92 5.60
CA GLY A 426 -2.74 -17.61 6.03
C GLY A 426 -3.80 -18.62 5.56
N LEU A 427 -5.08 -18.22 5.60
CA LEU A 427 -6.23 -19.03 5.19
C LEU A 427 -6.34 -20.35 5.97
N GLY A 428 -6.02 -20.33 7.26
CA GLY A 428 -6.01 -21.52 8.12
C GLY A 428 -7.38 -22.21 8.17
N THR A 429 -8.45 -21.42 8.23
CA THR A 429 -9.85 -21.91 8.24
C THR A 429 -10.25 -22.51 6.88
N PHE A 430 -9.76 -21.92 5.79
CA PHE A 430 -10.01 -22.33 4.40
C PHE A 430 -9.25 -23.61 4.03
N ARG A 431 -8.07 -23.82 4.60
CA ARG A 431 -7.11 -24.86 4.20
C ARG A 431 -7.14 -26.10 5.07
N GLN A 432 -7.86 -26.09 6.20
CA GLN A 432 -8.13 -27.31 6.97
C GLN A 432 -8.83 -28.35 6.08
N ALA A 433 -8.11 -29.37 5.64
CA ALA A 433 -8.74 -30.59 5.20
C ALA A 433 -9.31 -31.32 6.42
N PRO A 434 -10.48 -31.98 6.35
CA PRO A 434 -10.82 -32.99 7.35
C PRO A 434 -9.66 -33.99 7.41
N GLU A 435 -9.18 -34.31 8.61
CA GLU A 435 -8.14 -35.30 8.83
C GLU A 435 -8.61 -36.65 8.28
N VAL A 436 -8.27 -36.93 7.03
CA VAL A 436 -8.33 -38.29 6.52
C VAL A 436 -7.09 -38.95 7.08
N ALA A 437 -7.30 -39.87 8.03
CA ALA A 437 -6.29 -40.75 8.58
C ALA A 437 -5.74 -41.65 7.48
N ASP A 438 -4.85 -41.11 6.65
CA ASP A 438 -4.11 -41.86 5.66
C ASP A 438 -2.65 -41.85 6.09
N ASP A 439 -2.16 -43.00 6.58
CA ASP A 439 -0.78 -43.24 7.07
C ASP A 439 0.22 -43.28 5.90
N SER A 440 0.06 -42.35 4.96
CA SER A 440 0.77 -42.28 3.71
C SER A 440 2.13 -41.64 3.90
N HIS A 441 3.15 -42.18 3.22
CA HIS A 441 4.51 -41.62 3.18
C HIS A 441 4.53 -40.12 2.83
N ALA A 442 3.57 -39.66 2.03
CA ALA A 442 3.43 -38.25 1.64
C ALA A 442 3.03 -37.32 2.80
N LEU A 443 2.31 -37.82 3.81
CA LEU A 443 1.92 -37.04 4.98
C LEU A 443 3.12 -36.79 5.91
N PHE A 444 3.93 -37.82 6.17
CA PHE A 444 5.16 -37.68 6.96
C PHE A 444 6.20 -36.82 6.26
N ALA A 445 6.36 -36.96 4.93
CA ALA A 445 7.25 -36.10 4.16
C ALA A 445 6.89 -34.60 4.29
N LYS A 446 5.59 -34.25 4.37
CA LYS A 446 5.15 -32.85 4.59
C LYS A 446 5.49 -32.32 5.98
N LYS A 447 5.71 -33.19 6.96
CA LYS A 447 6.01 -32.82 8.35
C LYS A 447 7.51 -32.62 8.62
N LEU A 448 8.41 -32.87 7.66
CA LEU A 448 9.86 -32.78 7.87
C LEU A 448 10.38 -31.41 8.33
N TRP A 449 9.67 -30.33 8.00
CA TRP A 449 9.97 -28.97 8.45
C TRP A 449 9.31 -28.60 9.79
N THR A 450 8.46 -29.47 10.32
CA THR A 450 7.66 -29.16 11.52
C THR A 450 8.51 -29.29 12.78
N ALA A 451 8.41 -28.28 13.65
CA ALA A 451 9.18 -28.20 14.88
C ALA A 451 8.82 -29.30 15.90
N PRO A 452 9.76 -29.76 16.75
CA PRO A 452 9.55 -30.86 17.68
C PRO A 452 8.39 -30.63 18.66
N GLU A 453 8.21 -29.40 19.15
CA GLU A 453 7.10 -29.05 20.04
C GLU A 453 5.72 -29.15 19.37
N LEU A 454 5.67 -28.89 18.06
CA LEU A 454 4.46 -29.03 17.25
C LEU A 454 4.18 -30.50 16.89
N LEU A 455 5.23 -31.33 16.78
CA LEU A 455 5.09 -32.77 16.55
C LEU A 455 4.60 -33.51 17.80
N ARG A 456 5.02 -33.08 19.00
CA ARG A 456 4.60 -33.67 20.29
C ARG A 456 3.20 -33.25 20.72
N SER A 457 2.76 -32.05 20.33
CA SER A 457 1.42 -31.56 20.68
C SER A 457 0.37 -32.24 19.80
N GLY A 458 -0.53 -33.01 20.41
CA GLY A 458 -1.64 -33.66 19.70
C GLY A 458 -2.68 -32.69 19.11
N THR A 459 -2.53 -31.39 19.33
CA THR A 459 -3.39 -30.33 18.77
C THR A 459 -2.50 -29.20 18.26
N THR A 460 -2.06 -29.31 17.01
CA THR A 460 -1.25 -28.25 16.38
C THR A 460 -2.13 -27.01 16.15
N PRO A 461 -1.73 -25.82 16.65
CA PRO A 461 -2.42 -24.58 16.31
C PRO A 461 -2.48 -24.42 14.79
N CYS A 462 -3.64 -24.10 14.23
CA CYS A 462 -3.84 -24.06 12.77
C CYS A 462 -2.96 -23.05 12.03
N LEU A 463 -2.44 -22.05 12.74
CA LEU A 463 -1.54 -21.01 12.23
C LEU A 463 -0.07 -21.27 12.61
N GLY A 464 0.23 -22.39 13.28
CA GLY A 464 1.54 -22.69 13.85
C GLY A 464 1.97 -21.67 14.90
N THR A 465 3.28 -21.56 15.10
CA THR A 465 3.90 -20.58 16.02
C THR A 465 5.06 -19.88 15.33
N GLN A 466 5.36 -18.65 15.74
CA GLN A 466 6.51 -17.90 15.20
C GLN A 466 7.83 -18.66 15.39
N LYS A 467 8.02 -19.31 16.55
CA LYS A 467 9.20 -20.13 16.83
C LYS A 467 9.24 -21.44 16.05
N GLY A 468 8.09 -21.97 15.64
CA GLY A 468 7.99 -23.12 14.72
C GLY A 468 8.40 -22.74 13.29
N ASP A 469 8.07 -21.53 12.84
CA ASP A 469 8.55 -21.01 11.55
C ASP A 469 10.08 -20.83 11.53
N VAL A 470 10.68 -20.42 12.66
CA VAL A 470 12.15 -20.31 12.80
C VAL A 470 12.83 -21.68 12.68
N TYR A 471 12.26 -22.72 13.28
CA TYR A 471 12.74 -24.09 13.10
C TYR A 471 12.67 -24.53 11.63
N SER A 472 11.53 -24.27 10.99
CA SER A 472 11.31 -24.59 9.56
C SER A 472 12.35 -23.89 8.68
N PHE A 473 12.67 -22.62 9.00
CA PHE A 473 13.72 -21.87 8.32
C PHE A 473 15.12 -22.48 8.52
N GLY A 474 15.45 -23.01 9.70
CA GLY A 474 16.70 -23.72 9.94
C GLY A 474 16.88 -24.95 9.05
N ILE A 475 15.81 -25.72 8.82
CA ILE A 475 15.82 -26.85 7.88
C ILE A 475 16.00 -26.38 6.43
N ILE A 476 15.30 -25.33 6.01
CA ILE A 476 15.45 -24.75 4.67
C ILE A 476 16.87 -24.20 4.45
N LEU A 477 17.47 -23.60 5.48
CA LEU A 477 18.84 -23.10 5.42
C LEU A 477 19.85 -24.23 5.19
N GLN A 478 19.61 -25.42 5.77
CA GLN A 478 20.38 -26.62 5.45
C GLN A 478 20.22 -27.03 3.98
N GLU A 479 18.99 -27.06 3.48
CA GLU A 479 18.70 -27.41 2.08
C GLU A 479 19.45 -26.47 1.12
N ILE A 480 19.45 -25.16 1.40
CA ILE A 480 20.17 -24.16 0.59
C ILE A 480 21.69 -24.35 0.70
N ALA A 481 22.21 -24.63 1.90
CA ALA A 481 23.66 -24.72 2.12
C ALA A 481 24.27 -25.99 1.50
N LEU A 482 23.66 -27.16 1.73
CA LEU A 482 24.18 -28.46 1.29
C LEU A 482 23.67 -28.91 -0.07
N ARG A 483 22.55 -28.35 -0.57
CA ARG A 483 21.90 -28.78 -1.81
C ARG A 483 21.66 -30.30 -1.87
N ASN A 484 21.25 -30.86 -0.74
CA ASN A 484 20.90 -32.28 -0.58
C ASN A 484 19.40 -32.41 -0.26
N SER A 485 18.95 -33.65 -0.04
CA SER A 485 17.57 -33.94 0.38
C SER A 485 17.20 -33.21 1.69
N VAL A 486 15.90 -32.95 1.85
CA VAL A 486 15.33 -32.38 3.07
C VAL A 486 15.75 -33.20 4.30
N PHE A 487 16.19 -32.51 5.37
CA PHE A 487 16.66 -33.15 6.62
C PHE A 487 17.79 -34.17 6.36
N TYR A 488 18.83 -33.75 5.63
CA TYR A 488 19.93 -34.64 5.28
C TYR A 488 20.77 -34.99 6.52
N VAL A 489 21.05 -36.28 6.70
CA VAL A 489 21.97 -36.80 7.72
C VAL A 489 23.03 -37.65 7.02
N GLU A 490 24.30 -37.29 7.22
CA GLU A 490 25.44 -37.95 6.57
C GLU A 490 25.54 -39.42 7.00
N GLY A 491 25.54 -40.33 6.02
CA GLY A 491 25.73 -41.76 6.24
C GLY A 491 24.50 -42.53 6.74
N VAL A 492 23.30 -41.92 6.77
CA VAL A 492 22.08 -42.59 7.24
C VAL A 492 20.90 -42.34 6.29
N ASP A 493 20.39 -43.40 5.68
CA ASP A 493 19.14 -43.37 4.89
C ASP A 493 17.95 -43.75 5.79
N LEU A 494 17.25 -42.75 6.33
CA LEU A 494 16.03 -42.94 7.12
C LEU A 494 14.78 -42.60 6.31
N SER A 495 13.69 -43.30 6.59
CA SER A 495 12.37 -42.92 6.06
C SER A 495 11.85 -41.65 6.75
N PRO A 496 11.00 -40.83 6.10
CA PRO A 496 10.42 -39.64 6.71
C PRO A 496 9.65 -39.93 8.01
N LYS A 497 9.07 -41.13 8.15
CA LYS A 497 8.37 -41.55 9.37
C LYS A 497 9.34 -41.72 10.53
N GLU A 498 10.45 -42.43 10.32
CA GLU A 498 11.48 -42.64 11.33
C GLU A 498 12.14 -41.33 11.76
N ILE A 499 12.40 -40.42 10.81
CA ILE A 499 12.95 -39.08 11.11
C ILE A 499 12.01 -38.34 12.07
N ILE A 500 10.73 -38.28 11.74
CA ILE A 500 9.73 -37.56 12.55
C ILE A 500 9.57 -38.18 13.94
N GLU A 501 9.57 -39.51 14.04
CA GLU A 501 9.49 -40.22 15.31
C GLU A 501 10.71 -39.91 16.21
N ARG A 502 11.93 -39.91 15.65
CA ARG A 502 13.14 -39.55 16.40
C ARG A 502 13.15 -38.10 16.85
N VAL A 503 12.79 -37.16 15.97
CA VAL A 503 12.67 -35.73 16.33
C VAL A 503 11.61 -35.53 17.43
N ALA A 504 10.46 -36.20 17.32
CA ALA A 504 9.39 -36.11 18.30
C ALA A 504 9.78 -36.74 19.65
N SER A 505 10.61 -37.79 19.65
CA SER A 505 11.00 -38.50 20.88
C SER A 505 11.90 -37.69 21.82
N GLY A 506 12.63 -36.69 21.31
CA GLY A 506 13.48 -35.82 22.13
C GLY A 506 14.73 -36.51 22.69
N GLU A 507 15.41 -37.30 21.85
CA GLU A 507 16.69 -37.97 22.19
C GLU A 507 17.74 -36.96 22.70
N GLN A 508 18.73 -37.43 23.48
CA GLN A 508 19.90 -36.62 23.88
C GLN A 508 21.20 -37.23 23.35
N PRO A 509 21.96 -36.51 22.49
CA PRO A 509 21.66 -35.18 21.95
C PRO A 509 20.44 -35.19 20.99
N PRO A 510 19.72 -34.05 20.84
CA PRO A 510 18.55 -33.97 19.96
C PRO A 510 18.88 -34.40 18.53
N PHE A 511 18.05 -35.26 17.95
CA PHE A 511 18.23 -35.68 16.56
C PHE A 511 18.04 -34.49 15.61
N ARG A 512 19.10 -34.15 14.88
CA ARG A 512 19.17 -32.96 14.00
C ARG A 512 19.88 -33.27 12.68
N PRO A 513 19.63 -32.46 11.64
CA PRO A 513 20.30 -32.63 10.36
C PRO A 513 21.81 -32.38 10.45
N SER A 514 22.58 -32.96 9.51
CA SER A 514 24.02 -32.77 9.43
C SER A 514 24.40 -31.33 9.07
N ALA A 515 25.44 -30.82 9.74
CA ALA A 515 25.92 -29.45 9.61
C ALA A 515 27.40 -29.36 9.16
N ASN A 516 27.89 -30.39 8.44
CA ASN A 516 29.27 -30.46 7.95
C ASN A 516 29.43 -29.58 6.71
N LEU A 517 29.72 -28.29 6.92
CA LEU A 517 30.04 -27.30 5.89
C LEU A 517 31.52 -26.94 5.94
N PRO A 518 32.12 -26.47 4.82
CA PRO A 518 33.51 -26.01 4.82
C PRO A 518 33.69 -24.79 5.74
N SER A 519 34.90 -24.64 6.30
CA SER A 519 35.24 -23.72 7.41
C SER A 519 34.97 -22.24 7.14
N ASN A 520 34.75 -21.86 5.88
CA ASN A 520 34.36 -20.51 5.48
C ASN A 520 32.86 -20.19 5.74
N LEU A 521 32.06 -21.16 6.22
CA LEU A 521 30.63 -21.03 6.51
C LEU A 521 30.27 -21.33 7.98
N ASP A 522 31.25 -21.36 8.90
CA ASP A 522 31.01 -21.68 10.33
C ASP A 522 29.92 -20.81 10.96
N GLU A 523 29.83 -19.54 10.55
CA GLU A 523 28.80 -18.61 11.00
C GLU A 523 27.38 -19.00 10.58
N VAL A 524 27.23 -19.56 9.37
CA VAL A 524 25.94 -20.08 8.86
C VAL A 524 25.56 -21.35 9.61
N VAL A 525 26.54 -22.21 9.90
CA VAL A 525 26.35 -23.41 10.72
C VAL A 525 25.82 -23.04 12.10
N HIS A 526 26.41 -22.04 12.75
CA HIS A 526 25.92 -21.54 14.05
C HIS A 526 24.50 -20.98 13.97
N LEU A 527 24.18 -20.22 12.91
CA LEU A 527 22.83 -19.72 12.68
C LEU A 527 21.81 -20.87 12.51
N MET A 528 22.15 -21.87 11.71
CA MET A 528 21.33 -23.07 11.54
C MET A 528 21.08 -23.78 12.88
N GLN A 529 22.15 -23.94 13.68
CA GLN A 529 22.08 -24.57 14.99
C GLN A 529 21.16 -23.86 15.98
N TRP A 530 21.21 -22.53 16.03
CA TRP A 530 20.29 -21.74 16.84
C TRP A 530 18.85 -21.79 16.33
N CYS A 531 18.63 -21.84 15.01
CA CYS A 531 17.28 -21.88 14.45
C CYS A 531 16.55 -23.19 14.78
N TRP A 532 17.26 -24.32 14.84
CA TRP A 532 16.66 -25.62 15.16
C TRP A 532 16.87 -26.07 16.62
N ALA A 533 17.16 -25.15 17.55
CA ALA A 533 17.30 -25.47 18.97
C ALA A 533 16.08 -26.24 19.51
N GLU A 534 16.30 -27.15 20.45
CA GLU A 534 15.24 -27.99 21.04
C GLU A 534 14.24 -27.14 21.80
N ASP A 535 14.71 -26.21 22.64
CA ASP A 535 13.87 -25.23 23.32
C ASP A 535 13.44 -24.10 22.35
N PRO A 536 12.13 -23.85 22.15
CA PRO A 536 11.64 -22.72 21.36
C PRO A 536 12.12 -21.34 21.85
N GLN A 537 12.47 -21.18 23.13
CA GLN A 537 12.93 -19.89 23.67
C GLN A 537 14.36 -19.54 23.26
N GLU A 538 15.21 -20.55 23.03
CA GLU A 538 16.58 -20.36 22.56
C GLU A 538 16.64 -19.95 21.08
N ARG A 539 15.57 -20.21 20.32
CA ARG A 539 15.51 -19.89 18.89
C ARG A 539 15.43 -18.37 18.68
N PRO A 540 16.28 -17.78 17.81
CA PRO A 540 16.28 -16.35 17.55
C PRO A 540 15.05 -15.92 16.74
N ASP A 541 14.60 -14.69 16.92
CA ASP A 541 13.55 -14.11 16.06
C ASP A 541 14.10 -13.68 14.70
N PHE A 542 13.25 -13.55 13.67
CA PHE A 542 13.67 -13.11 12.34
C PHE A 542 14.36 -11.74 12.32
N GLN A 543 14.04 -10.85 13.27
CA GLN A 543 14.74 -9.57 13.46
C GLN A 543 16.21 -9.79 13.87
N HIS A 544 16.46 -10.72 14.80
CA HIS A 544 17.80 -11.11 15.22
C HIS A 544 18.55 -11.85 14.10
N ILE A 545 17.88 -12.77 13.40
CA ILE A 545 18.42 -13.50 12.24
C ILE A 545 18.90 -12.54 11.15
N LYS A 546 18.08 -11.52 10.81
CA LYS A 546 18.46 -10.48 9.85
C LYS A 546 19.72 -9.71 10.28
N GLY A 547 19.84 -9.42 11.58
CA GLY A 547 21.02 -8.78 12.16
C GLY A 547 22.28 -9.65 12.05
N MET A 548 22.15 -10.96 12.28
CA MET A 548 23.25 -11.92 12.17
C MET A 548 23.72 -12.08 10.71
N LEU A 549 22.79 -12.28 9.76
CA LEU A 549 23.10 -12.37 8.33
C LEU A 549 23.83 -11.12 7.81
N ARG A 550 23.46 -9.93 8.28
CA ARG A 550 24.15 -8.67 7.91
C ARG A 550 25.57 -8.57 8.45
N LYS A 551 25.84 -9.12 9.64
CA LYS A 551 27.19 -9.13 10.24
C LYS A 551 28.12 -10.05 9.46
N PHE A 552 27.63 -11.24 9.09
CA PHE A 552 28.38 -12.22 8.29
C PHE A 552 28.82 -11.66 6.93
N ASN A 553 28.01 -10.76 6.37
CA ASN A 553 28.31 -10.15 5.07
C ASN A 553 29.31 -8.98 5.13
N ARG A 554 29.72 -8.54 6.33
CA ARG A 554 30.60 -7.36 6.50
C ARG A 554 32.07 -7.68 6.27
N ASP A 555 32.48 -8.94 6.48
CA ASP A 555 33.87 -9.38 6.37
C ASP A 555 34.22 -10.00 5.00
N SER A 556 33.21 -10.32 4.17
CA SER A 556 33.39 -10.85 2.80
C SER A 556 32.96 -9.86 1.72
N SER A 557 33.78 -8.84 1.42
CA SER A 557 33.77 -8.09 0.13
C SER A 557 32.42 -7.55 -0.44
N CYS A 558 31.48 -7.06 0.39
CA CYS A 558 30.10 -6.79 -0.06
C CYS A 558 29.67 -5.33 -0.34
N ASN A 559 30.56 -4.33 -0.29
CA ASN A 559 30.19 -3.01 -0.85
C ASN A 559 29.87 -3.10 -2.35
N LEU A 560 30.51 -4.00 -3.10
CA LEU A 560 30.21 -4.25 -4.51
C LEU A 560 28.89 -5.03 -4.68
N LEU A 561 28.60 -5.99 -3.80
CA LEU A 561 27.41 -6.85 -3.89
C LEU A 561 26.13 -6.08 -3.57
N ASP A 562 26.11 -5.28 -2.50
CA ASP A 562 24.97 -4.41 -2.21
C ASP A 562 24.77 -3.38 -3.33
N THR A 563 25.85 -2.91 -3.96
CA THR A 563 25.78 -2.03 -5.13
C THR A 563 25.20 -2.76 -6.36
N LEU A 564 25.56 -4.01 -6.61
CA LEU A 564 25.03 -4.79 -7.74
C LEU A 564 23.58 -5.21 -7.53
N LEU A 565 23.22 -5.66 -6.32
CA LEU A 565 21.85 -5.99 -5.95
C LEU A 565 20.95 -4.75 -5.98
N SER A 566 21.42 -3.62 -5.45
CA SER A 566 20.73 -2.32 -5.55
C SER A 566 20.55 -1.89 -7.01
N ARG A 567 21.59 -2.04 -7.84
CA ARG A 567 21.48 -1.74 -9.27
C ARG A 567 20.48 -2.66 -9.97
N MET A 568 20.49 -3.97 -9.69
CA MET A 568 19.51 -4.90 -10.27
C MET A 568 18.08 -4.59 -9.81
N GLU A 569 17.86 -4.23 -8.54
CA GLU A 569 16.57 -3.78 -8.02
C GLU A 569 16.13 -2.46 -8.66
N GLN A 570 17.06 -1.52 -8.85
CA GLN A 570 16.81 -0.26 -9.56
C GLN A 570 16.48 -0.49 -11.04
N TYR A 571 17.20 -1.38 -11.73
CA TYR A 571 16.89 -1.77 -13.11
C TYR A 571 15.52 -2.45 -13.19
N ALA A 572 15.17 -3.31 -12.24
CA ALA A 572 13.88 -3.99 -12.18
C ALA A 572 12.72 -3.00 -11.97
N ASN A 573 12.88 -2.04 -11.06
CA ASN A 573 11.88 -1.00 -10.80
C ASN A 573 11.73 -0.05 -12.00
N ASN A 574 12.85 0.37 -12.60
CA ASN A 574 12.82 1.20 -13.81
C ASN A 574 12.17 0.47 -15.00
N LEU A 575 12.37 -0.84 -15.12
CA LEU A 575 11.70 -1.67 -16.11
C LEU A 575 10.20 -1.78 -15.83
N GLU A 576 9.80 -1.91 -14.57
CA GLU A 576 8.40 -1.97 -14.16
C GLU A 576 7.68 -0.66 -14.48
N GLU A 577 8.29 0.48 -14.11
CA GLU A 577 7.79 1.81 -14.46
C GLU A 577 7.70 2.02 -15.98
N LEU A 578 8.73 1.62 -16.73
CA LEU A 578 8.74 1.74 -18.19
C LEU A 578 7.69 0.84 -18.86
N VAL A 579 7.48 -0.38 -18.34
CA VAL A 579 6.46 -1.30 -18.84
C VAL A 579 5.07 -0.77 -18.51
N GLU A 580 4.85 -0.22 -17.32
CA GLU A 580 3.59 0.41 -16.92
C GLU A 580 3.28 1.63 -17.80
N GLU A 581 4.26 2.51 -18.01
CA GLU A 581 4.15 3.67 -18.90
C GLU A 581 3.83 3.25 -20.34
N ARG A 582 4.56 2.26 -20.89
CA ARG A 582 4.27 1.73 -22.24
C ARG A 582 2.89 1.09 -22.32
N THR A 583 2.47 0.36 -21.28
CA THR A 583 1.17 -0.29 -21.25
C THR A 583 0.06 0.75 -21.21
N GLN A 584 0.23 1.83 -20.43
CA GLN A 584 -0.72 2.94 -20.39
C GLN A 584 -0.77 3.68 -21.73
N ALA A 585 0.38 3.99 -22.33
CA ALA A 585 0.44 4.60 -23.66
C ALA A 585 -0.24 3.73 -24.72
N TYR A 586 -0.02 2.41 -24.69
CA TYR A 586 -0.69 1.45 -25.56
C TYR A 586 -2.21 1.44 -25.35
N LEU A 587 -2.68 1.47 -24.10
CA LEU A 587 -4.12 1.51 -23.80
C LEU A 587 -4.77 2.81 -24.30
N GLU A 588 -4.09 3.94 -24.17
CA GLU A 588 -4.56 5.22 -24.71
C GLU A 588 -4.60 5.23 -26.23
N GLU A 589 -3.55 4.71 -26.88
CA GLU A 589 -3.49 4.57 -28.34
C GLU A 589 -4.58 3.64 -28.86
N LYS A 590 -4.78 2.50 -28.19
CA LYS A 590 -5.88 1.56 -28.46
C LYS A 590 -7.23 2.25 -28.34
N ARG A 591 -7.47 3.03 -27.28
CA ARG A 591 -8.73 3.77 -27.09
C ARG A 591 -8.97 4.78 -28.21
N LYS A 592 -7.93 5.50 -28.64
CA LYS A 592 -8.01 6.44 -29.78
C LYS A 592 -8.31 5.69 -31.09
N ALA A 593 -7.65 4.57 -31.35
CA ALA A 593 -7.90 3.74 -32.53
C ALA A 593 -9.33 3.17 -32.55
N GLU A 594 -9.83 2.68 -31.41
CA GLU A 594 -11.20 2.18 -31.27
C GLU A 594 -12.24 3.29 -31.48
N ALA A 595 -12.02 4.49 -30.91
CA ALA A 595 -12.90 5.63 -31.13
C ALA A 595 -12.99 6.04 -32.61
N LEU A 596 -11.85 6.06 -33.31
CA LEU A 596 -11.84 6.32 -34.76
C LEU A 596 -12.55 5.22 -35.55
N LEU A 597 -12.42 3.96 -35.14
CA LEU A 597 -13.11 2.84 -35.80
C LEU A 597 -14.63 2.96 -35.67
N TYR A 598 -15.14 3.32 -34.50
CA TYR A 598 -16.58 3.52 -34.25
C TYR A 598 -17.16 4.76 -34.96
N GLN A 599 -16.31 5.72 -35.36
CA GLN A 599 -16.75 6.84 -36.19
C GLN A 599 -16.95 6.45 -37.66
N ILE A 600 -16.29 5.38 -38.12
CA ILE A 600 -16.34 4.93 -39.52
C ILE A 600 -17.34 3.78 -39.70
N LEU A 601 -17.45 2.89 -38.72
CA LEU A 601 -18.26 1.69 -38.79
C LEU A 601 -19.22 1.59 -37.59
N PRO A 602 -20.40 0.97 -37.77
CA PRO A 602 -21.28 0.70 -36.65
C PRO A 602 -20.62 -0.21 -35.61
N HIS A 603 -20.96 -0.01 -34.33
CA HIS A 603 -20.36 -0.73 -33.19
C HIS A 603 -20.39 -2.26 -33.34
N SER A 604 -21.51 -2.84 -33.79
CA SER A 604 -21.65 -4.29 -33.98
C SER A 604 -20.69 -4.85 -35.03
N VAL A 605 -20.47 -4.10 -36.11
CA VAL A 605 -19.60 -4.46 -37.22
C VAL A 605 -18.12 -4.25 -36.86
N ALA A 606 -17.82 -3.15 -36.18
CA ALA A 606 -16.47 -2.85 -35.70
C ALA A 606 -15.96 -3.92 -34.72
N GLU A 607 -16.81 -4.41 -33.82
CA GLU A 607 -16.46 -5.50 -32.89
C GLU A 607 -16.18 -6.84 -33.59
N GLN A 608 -16.96 -7.19 -34.62
CA GLN A 608 -16.70 -8.39 -35.43
C GLN A 608 -15.35 -8.30 -36.15
N LEU A 609 -15.04 -7.14 -36.75
CA LEU A 609 -13.75 -6.90 -37.40
C LEU A 609 -12.57 -6.94 -36.41
N LYS A 610 -12.74 -6.41 -35.19
CA LYS A 610 -11.73 -6.49 -34.13
C LYS A 610 -11.42 -7.93 -33.71
N ARG A 611 -12.40 -8.84 -33.81
CA ARG A 611 -12.23 -10.28 -33.56
C ARG A 611 -11.59 -11.03 -34.72
N GLY A 612 -11.34 -10.36 -35.85
CA GLY A 612 -10.84 -10.99 -37.08
C GLY A 612 -11.90 -11.76 -37.85
N GLU A 613 -13.19 -11.57 -37.53
CA GLU A 613 -14.30 -12.21 -38.22
C GLU A 613 -14.62 -11.47 -39.53
N THR A 614 -15.03 -12.21 -40.56
CA THR A 614 -15.51 -11.61 -41.81
C THR A 614 -16.97 -11.17 -41.63
N VAL A 615 -17.24 -9.89 -41.86
CA VAL A 615 -18.61 -9.35 -41.78
C VAL A 615 -19.39 -9.83 -43.00
N GLN A 616 -20.33 -10.76 -42.79
CA GLN A 616 -21.21 -11.24 -43.84
C GLN A 616 -22.34 -10.23 -44.10
N ALA A 617 -22.83 -10.19 -45.34
CA ALA A 617 -24.00 -9.38 -45.67
C ALA A 617 -25.26 -9.96 -45.00
N GLU A 618 -26.04 -9.11 -44.35
CA GLU A 618 -27.28 -9.47 -43.66
C GLU A 618 -28.49 -8.89 -44.41
N ALA A 619 -29.55 -9.71 -44.54
CA ALA A 619 -30.83 -9.25 -45.06
C ALA A 619 -31.75 -8.77 -43.93
N PHE A 620 -32.30 -7.57 -44.10
CA PHE A 620 -33.25 -6.93 -43.19
C PHE A 620 -34.62 -6.87 -43.87
N ASP A 621 -35.65 -7.39 -43.21
CA ASP A 621 -37.00 -7.54 -43.79
C ASP A 621 -37.73 -6.20 -43.96
N SER A 622 -37.45 -5.23 -43.07
CA SER A 622 -38.05 -3.90 -43.12
C SER A 622 -37.14 -2.88 -42.44
N VAL A 623 -36.75 -1.86 -43.20
CA VAL A 623 -36.02 -0.69 -42.73
C VAL A 623 -36.68 0.57 -43.30
N THR A 624 -36.50 1.72 -42.66
CA THR A 624 -36.91 3.01 -43.23
C THR A 624 -35.69 3.80 -43.63
N ILE A 625 -35.65 4.24 -44.89
CA ILE A 625 -34.56 5.02 -45.46
C ILE A 625 -35.05 6.46 -45.66
N TYR A 626 -34.26 7.39 -45.18
CA TYR A 626 -34.34 8.82 -45.41
C TYR A 626 -33.34 9.22 -46.49
N PHE A 627 -33.83 9.97 -47.47
CA PHE A 627 -33.02 10.70 -48.44
C PHE A 627 -33.40 12.17 -48.40
N SER A 628 -32.41 13.04 -48.39
CA SER A 628 -32.64 14.46 -48.61
C SER A 628 -31.64 15.07 -49.56
N ASP A 629 -32.07 16.10 -50.26
CA ASP A 629 -31.27 16.84 -51.21
C ASP A 629 -31.54 18.35 -51.11
N ILE A 630 -30.56 19.15 -51.55
CA ILE A 630 -30.63 20.61 -51.49
C ILE A 630 -31.19 21.15 -52.81
N VAL A 631 -32.37 21.74 -52.76
CA VAL A 631 -33.03 22.29 -53.94
C VAL A 631 -32.25 23.49 -54.48
N GLY A 632 -31.76 23.36 -55.73
CA GLY A 632 -30.99 24.41 -56.39
C GLY A 632 -29.49 24.42 -56.05
N PHE A 633 -28.97 23.36 -55.42
CA PHE A 633 -27.56 23.26 -55.06
C PHE A 633 -26.62 23.38 -56.25
N THR A 634 -26.93 22.78 -57.40
CA THR A 634 -26.09 22.89 -58.60
C THR A 634 -25.86 24.34 -59.00
N ALA A 635 -26.91 25.17 -58.99
CA ALA A 635 -26.79 26.61 -59.28
C ALA A 635 -25.99 27.32 -58.18
N LEU A 636 -26.27 27.02 -56.91
CA LEU A 636 -25.56 27.59 -55.77
C LEU A 636 -24.05 27.27 -55.81
N SER A 637 -23.68 26.04 -56.18
CA SER A 637 -22.30 25.60 -56.32
C SER A 637 -21.58 26.21 -57.52
N ALA A 638 -22.30 26.51 -58.61
CA ALA A 638 -21.74 27.13 -59.81
C ALA A 638 -21.40 28.61 -59.57
N GLU A 639 -22.14 29.28 -58.69
CA GLU A 639 -21.95 30.70 -58.36
C GLU A 639 -21.11 30.94 -57.09
N SER A 640 -20.64 29.88 -56.42
CA SER A 640 -19.86 29.94 -55.18
C SER A 640 -18.45 29.38 -55.40
N THR A 641 -17.46 29.85 -54.63
CA THR A 641 -16.12 29.26 -54.70
C THR A 641 -16.12 27.84 -54.10
N PRO A 642 -15.26 26.92 -54.56
CA PRO A 642 -15.17 25.57 -53.98
C PRO A 642 -14.98 25.55 -52.46
N MET A 643 -14.18 26.51 -51.92
CA MET A 643 -13.97 26.62 -50.48
C MET A 643 -15.25 27.02 -49.73
N GLN A 644 -16.06 27.92 -50.29
CA GLN A 644 -17.35 28.31 -49.70
C GLN A 644 -18.38 27.18 -49.76
N VAL A 645 -18.37 26.37 -50.82
CA VAL A 645 -19.24 25.20 -50.94
C VAL A 645 -18.87 24.13 -49.90
N VAL A 646 -17.58 23.86 -49.72
CA VAL A 646 -17.10 22.93 -48.68
C VAL A 646 -17.48 23.41 -47.28
N ALA A 647 -17.29 24.70 -46.98
CA ALA A 647 -17.67 25.26 -45.69
C ALA A 647 -19.19 25.16 -45.45
N LEU A 648 -20.01 25.46 -46.46
CA LEU A 648 -21.48 25.31 -46.38
C LEU A 648 -21.90 23.87 -46.09
N LEU A 649 -21.36 22.90 -46.84
CA LEU A 649 -21.68 21.49 -46.63
C LEU A 649 -21.23 21.00 -45.25
N ASN A 650 -20.06 21.43 -44.79
CA ASN A 650 -19.56 21.09 -43.46
C ASN A 650 -20.45 21.66 -42.35
N ASP A 651 -20.83 22.93 -42.43
CA ASP A 651 -21.74 23.57 -41.46
C ASP A 651 -23.10 22.88 -41.41
N LEU A 652 -23.65 22.56 -42.59
CA LEU A 652 -24.94 21.87 -42.71
C LEU A 652 -24.88 20.45 -42.15
N TYR A 653 -23.87 19.66 -42.53
CA TYR A 653 -23.74 18.29 -42.05
C TYR A 653 -23.38 18.22 -40.57
N THR A 654 -22.61 19.18 -40.03
CA THR A 654 -22.39 19.28 -38.58
C THR A 654 -23.70 19.53 -37.83
N CYS A 655 -24.57 20.39 -38.38
CA CYS A 655 -25.89 20.63 -37.81
C CYS A 655 -26.78 19.38 -37.88
N PHE A 656 -26.75 18.65 -39.00
CA PHE A 656 -27.52 17.41 -39.15
C PHE A 656 -27.01 16.31 -38.23
N ASP A 657 -25.69 16.10 -38.17
CA ASP A 657 -25.03 15.11 -37.33
C ASP A 657 -25.41 15.32 -35.83
N ALA A 658 -25.44 16.57 -35.36
CA ALA A 658 -25.88 16.90 -34.00
C ALA A 658 -27.37 16.59 -33.73
N ILE A 659 -28.23 16.62 -34.74
CA ILE A 659 -29.65 16.31 -34.60
C ILE A 659 -29.86 14.81 -34.61
N ILE A 660 -29.22 14.08 -35.54
CA ILE A 660 -29.41 12.64 -35.69
C ILE A 660 -28.89 11.83 -34.49
N ASP A 661 -27.89 12.33 -33.76
CA ASP A 661 -27.37 11.69 -32.54
C ASP A 661 -28.46 11.50 -31.46
N ASN A 662 -29.58 12.23 -31.52
CA ASN A 662 -30.71 12.09 -30.59
C ASN A 662 -31.73 11.03 -30.99
N PHE A 663 -31.56 10.38 -32.15
CA PHE A 663 -32.50 9.40 -32.71
C PHE A 663 -31.82 8.06 -32.97
N ASP A 664 -32.58 6.96 -32.96
CA ASP A 664 -32.08 5.62 -33.29
C ASP A 664 -31.94 5.46 -34.81
N VAL A 665 -30.90 6.09 -35.37
CA VAL A 665 -30.63 6.16 -36.81
C VAL A 665 -29.14 5.98 -37.09
N TYR A 666 -28.84 5.46 -38.29
CA TYR A 666 -27.49 5.27 -38.77
C TYR A 666 -27.25 6.09 -40.04
N LYS A 667 -26.20 6.90 -40.03
CA LYS A 667 -25.75 7.70 -41.19
C LYS A 667 -25.06 6.79 -42.21
N VAL A 668 -25.59 6.78 -43.43
CA VAL A 668 -24.98 6.09 -44.58
C VAL A 668 -24.14 7.10 -45.35
N GLU A 669 -23.25 6.63 -46.22
CA GLU A 669 -22.44 7.51 -47.07
C GLU A 669 -23.31 8.50 -47.86
N THR A 670 -22.83 9.75 -47.94
CA THR A 670 -23.46 10.81 -48.73
C THR A 670 -23.00 10.72 -50.19
N ILE A 671 -23.95 10.90 -51.12
CA ILE A 671 -23.67 10.91 -52.56
C ILE A 671 -23.91 12.34 -53.06
N GLY A 672 -22.83 13.11 -53.24
CA GLY A 672 -22.93 14.53 -53.63
C GLY A 672 -23.51 15.40 -52.51
N ASP A 673 -24.59 16.11 -52.81
CA ASP A 673 -25.40 16.95 -51.92
C ASP A 673 -26.53 16.17 -51.21
N ALA A 674 -26.66 14.88 -51.50
CA ALA A 674 -27.67 14.04 -50.87
C ALA A 674 -27.21 13.49 -49.52
N TYR A 675 -28.05 13.65 -48.49
CA TYR A 675 -27.85 13.11 -47.14
C TYR A 675 -28.74 11.87 -46.93
N MET A 676 -28.10 10.73 -46.63
CA MET A 676 -28.76 9.43 -46.51
C MET A 676 -28.66 8.90 -45.08
N VAL A 677 -29.81 8.57 -44.49
CA VAL A 677 -29.92 8.04 -43.13
C VAL A 677 -30.89 6.87 -43.13
N VAL A 678 -30.65 5.86 -42.28
CA VAL A 678 -31.50 4.67 -42.19
C VAL A 678 -31.77 4.32 -40.73
N SER A 679 -32.94 3.75 -40.45
CA SER A 679 -33.26 3.15 -39.16
C SER A 679 -33.76 1.72 -39.34
N GLY A 680 -33.59 0.89 -38.30
CA GLY A 680 -33.84 -0.55 -38.33
C GLY A 680 -32.63 -1.40 -38.73
N LEU A 681 -31.46 -0.76 -38.89
CA LEU A 681 -30.16 -1.40 -39.07
C LEU A 681 -29.06 -0.52 -38.42
N PRO A 682 -27.89 -1.09 -38.06
CA PRO A 682 -27.55 -2.52 -38.09
C PRO A 682 -28.28 -3.33 -37.01
N VAL A 683 -28.88 -2.67 -36.01
CA VAL A 683 -29.70 -3.30 -34.98
C VAL A 683 -31.17 -3.18 -35.39
N ARG A 684 -31.91 -4.29 -35.33
CA ARG A 684 -33.34 -4.34 -35.67
C ARG A 684 -34.15 -3.70 -34.54
N ASN A 685 -34.95 -2.67 -34.84
CA ASN A 685 -35.80 -1.96 -33.86
C ASN A 685 -37.31 -2.18 -34.08
N GLY A 686 -37.69 -3.28 -34.74
CA GLY A 686 -39.10 -3.62 -35.00
C GLY A 686 -39.75 -2.63 -35.97
N ARG A 687 -40.90 -2.06 -35.62
CA ARG A 687 -41.59 -1.02 -36.44
C ARG A 687 -41.20 0.41 -36.07
N LEU A 688 -40.31 0.58 -35.09
CA LEU A 688 -39.90 1.89 -34.59
C LEU A 688 -39.08 2.66 -35.64
N HIS A 689 -38.42 1.97 -36.57
CA HIS A 689 -37.62 2.59 -37.63
C HIS A 689 -38.35 3.71 -38.39
N ALA A 690 -39.63 3.52 -38.71
CA ALA A 690 -40.40 4.51 -39.44
C ALA A 690 -40.69 5.75 -38.59
N ARG A 691 -40.96 5.55 -37.30
CA ARG A 691 -41.22 6.62 -36.33
C ARG A 691 -39.98 7.47 -36.09
N GLU A 692 -38.83 6.84 -35.84
CA GLU A 692 -37.57 7.55 -35.57
C GLU A 692 -37.15 8.40 -36.78
N ILE A 693 -37.20 7.84 -38.00
CA ILE A 693 -36.91 8.60 -39.22
C ILE A 693 -37.89 9.74 -39.45
N SER A 694 -39.18 9.54 -39.18
CA SER A 694 -40.20 10.59 -39.38
C SER A 694 -40.02 11.76 -38.42
N ARG A 695 -39.69 11.49 -37.14
CA ARG A 695 -39.36 12.51 -36.14
C ARG A 695 -38.08 13.26 -36.48
N MET A 696 -37.02 12.52 -36.82
CA MET A 696 -35.76 13.08 -37.28
C MET A 696 -35.98 14.01 -38.48
N SER A 697 -36.81 13.60 -39.45
CA SER A 697 -37.11 14.39 -40.65
C SER A 697 -37.81 15.72 -40.33
N LEU A 698 -38.76 15.72 -39.39
CA LEU A 698 -39.43 16.93 -38.93
C LEU A 698 -38.44 17.88 -38.23
N ALA A 699 -37.58 17.34 -37.35
CA ALA A 699 -36.56 18.12 -36.65
C ALA A 699 -35.51 18.72 -37.59
N LEU A 700 -35.03 17.95 -38.57
CA LEU A 700 -34.09 18.43 -39.60
C LEU A 700 -34.73 19.53 -40.45
N LEU A 701 -36.00 19.37 -40.85
CA LEU A 701 -36.72 20.37 -41.64
C LEU A 701 -36.88 21.69 -40.88
N GLU A 702 -37.14 21.63 -39.57
CA GLU A 702 -37.22 22.81 -38.69
C GLU A 702 -35.86 23.49 -38.52
N ALA A 703 -34.79 22.72 -38.34
CA ALA A 703 -33.44 23.25 -38.22
C ALA A 703 -33.00 23.99 -39.50
N VAL A 704 -33.29 23.45 -40.68
CA VAL A 704 -32.97 24.08 -41.97
C VAL A 704 -33.69 25.42 -42.15
N ARG A 705 -34.91 25.58 -41.63
CA ARG A 705 -35.63 26.87 -41.71
C ARG A 705 -34.86 28.01 -41.04
N ASN A 706 -34.13 27.69 -39.97
CA ASN A 706 -33.34 28.64 -39.18
C ASN A 706 -31.87 28.73 -39.63
N PHE A 707 -31.43 27.85 -40.52
CA PHE A 707 -30.05 27.80 -41.00
C PHE A 707 -29.75 28.94 -41.99
N LYS A 708 -28.66 29.67 -41.75
CA LYS A 708 -28.22 30.79 -42.60
C LYS A 708 -26.90 30.47 -43.29
N ILE A 709 -26.81 30.79 -44.58
CA ILE A 709 -25.60 30.58 -45.39
C ILE A 709 -24.62 31.72 -45.12
N HIS A 710 -23.46 31.42 -44.54
CA HIS A 710 -22.45 32.42 -44.14
C HIS A 710 -22.06 33.41 -45.26
N HIS A 711 -21.88 32.93 -46.49
CA HIS A 711 -21.46 33.75 -47.62
C HIS A 711 -22.62 34.39 -48.39
N ARG A 712 -23.88 34.02 -48.09
CA ARG A 712 -25.12 34.52 -48.72
C ARG A 712 -26.29 34.51 -47.73
N PRO A 713 -26.29 35.41 -46.73
CA PRO A 713 -27.24 35.35 -45.61
C PRO A 713 -28.71 35.62 -46.00
N GLU A 714 -28.96 36.22 -47.17
CA GLU A 714 -30.32 36.51 -47.67
C GLU A 714 -30.96 35.33 -48.41
N GLN A 715 -30.17 34.31 -48.77
CA GLN A 715 -30.66 33.14 -49.48
C GLN A 715 -30.99 32.01 -48.49
N GLN A 716 -32.25 31.61 -48.42
CA GLN A 716 -32.69 30.50 -47.57
C GLN A 716 -32.41 29.14 -48.24
N LEU A 717 -31.80 28.22 -47.49
CA LEU A 717 -31.60 26.84 -47.93
C LEU A 717 -32.94 26.09 -47.96
N LYS A 718 -33.22 25.38 -49.06
CA LYS A 718 -34.43 24.60 -49.24
C LYS A 718 -34.08 23.12 -49.32
N LEU A 719 -34.52 22.35 -48.34
CA LEU A 719 -34.34 20.91 -48.31
C LEU A 719 -35.57 20.21 -48.91
N ARG A 720 -35.36 19.18 -49.73
CA ARG A 720 -36.39 18.22 -50.14
C ARG A 720 -36.09 16.87 -49.50
N ILE A 721 -37.12 16.22 -48.95
CA ILE A 721 -36.97 14.97 -48.20
C ILE A 721 -37.87 13.89 -48.80
N GLY A 722 -37.33 12.69 -48.98
CA GLY A 722 -38.06 11.48 -49.36
C GLY A 722 -37.81 10.32 -48.40
N ILE A 723 -38.88 9.61 -48.05
CA ILE A 723 -38.82 8.50 -47.08
C ILE A 723 -39.57 7.29 -47.63
N HIS A 724 -38.90 6.13 -47.60
CA HIS A 724 -39.48 4.86 -48.00
C HIS A 724 -39.10 3.74 -47.04
N SER A 725 -40.01 2.79 -46.84
CA SER A 725 -39.80 1.63 -45.99
C SER A 725 -39.93 0.35 -46.79
N GLY A 726 -38.98 -0.58 -46.61
CA GLY A 726 -38.92 -1.84 -47.33
C GLY A 726 -37.70 -2.68 -46.97
N PRO A 727 -37.56 -3.89 -47.56
CA PRO A 727 -36.45 -4.79 -47.27
C PRO A 727 -35.13 -4.30 -47.88
N VAL A 728 -34.00 -4.57 -47.21
CA VAL A 728 -32.66 -4.21 -47.70
C VAL A 728 -31.64 -5.28 -47.31
N CYS A 729 -30.60 -5.47 -48.12
CA CYS A 729 -29.41 -6.23 -47.74
C CYS A 729 -28.30 -5.24 -47.38
N ALA A 730 -27.67 -5.38 -46.21
CA ALA A 730 -26.59 -4.50 -45.79
C ALA A 730 -25.32 -5.30 -45.47
N GLY A 731 -24.16 -4.73 -45.78
CA GLY A 731 -22.88 -5.40 -45.56
C GLY A 731 -21.68 -4.49 -45.78
N VAL A 732 -20.51 -4.95 -45.34
CA VAL A 732 -19.26 -4.20 -45.51
C VAL A 732 -18.65 -4.50 -46.87
N VAL A 733 -18.37 -3.45 -47.64
CA VAL A 733 -17.72 -3.54 -48.95
C VAL A 733 -16.34 -2.90 -48.91
N GLY A 734 -15.35 -3.61 -49.46
CA GLY A 734 -13.96 -3.15 -49.57
C GLY A 734 -13.06 -3.58 -48.42
N LEU A 735 -11.81 -3.94 -48.74
CA LEU A 735 -10.82 -4.40 -47.75
C LEU A 735 -9.95 -3.25 -47.19
N LYS A 736 -9.59 -2.27 -48.02
CA LYS A 736 -8.72 -1.14 -47.62
C LYS A 736 -9.47 0.04 -47.01
N MET A 737 -10.72 0.25 -47.43
CA MET A 737 -11.62 1.28 -46.91
C MET A 737 -12.99 0.63 -46.74
N PRO A 738 -13.23 -0.09 -45.62
CA PRO A 738 -14.48 -0.81 -45.40
C PRO A 738 -15.63 0.18 -45.22
N ARG A 739 -16.70 0.00 -46.00
CA ARG A 739 -17.89 0.85 -45.97
C ARG A 739 -19.11 -0.01 -45.73
N TYR A 740 -19.98 0.42 -44.79
CA TYR A 740 -21.24 -0.26 -44.55
C TYR A 740 -22.27 0.19 -45.59
N CYS A 741 -22.47 -0.61 -46.63
CA CYS A 741 -23.31 -0.27 -47.77
C CYS A 741 -24.67 -0.98 -47.70
N LEU A 742 -25.71 -0.31 -48.21
CA LEU A 742 -27.05 -0.85 -48.36
C LEU A 742 -27.33 -1.18 -49.82
N PHE A 743 -27.91 -2.35 -50.07
CA PHE A 743 -28.28 -2.85 -51.38
C PHE A 743 -29.75 -3.25 -51.40
N GLY A 744 -30.51 -2.75 -52.36
CA GLY A 744 -31.90 -3.14 -52.55
C GLY A 744 -32.71 -2.12 -53.32
N ASP A 745 -33.87 -2.56 -53.79
CA ASP A 745 -34.84 -1.70 -54.47
C ASP A 745 -35.40 -0.60 -53.57
N THR A 746 -35.39 -0.81 -52.26
CA THR A 746 -35.79 0.17 -51.24
C THR A 746 -34.95 1.46 -51.31
N VAL A 747 -33.63 1.35 -51.54
CA VAL A 747 -32.73 2.51 -51.70
C VAL A 747 -33.12 3.34 -52.92
N ASN A 748 -33.35 2.66 -54.06
CA ASN A 748 -33.74 3.30 -55.31
C ASN A 748 -35.12 3.97 -55.20
N THR A 749 -36.05 3.33 -54.51
CA THR A 749 -37.40 3.88 -54.29
C THR A 749 -37.37 5.08 -53.35
N ALA A 750 -36.54 5.05 -52.30
CA ALA A 750 -36.37 6.19 -51.38
C ALA A 750 -35.77 7.42 -52.09
N SER A 751 -34.72 7.24 -52.91
CA SER A 751 -34.17 8.32 -53.75
C SER A 751 -35.20 8.87 -54.76
N ARG A 752 -36.10 8.03 -55.28
CA ARG A 752 -37.22 8.48 -56.13
C ARG A 752 -38.29 9.25 -55.36
N MET A 753 -38.53 8.92 -54.10
CA MET A 753 -39.41 9.74 -53.24
C MET A 753 -38.81 11.12 -53.05
N GLU A 754 -37.51 11.23 -52.82
CA GLU A 754 -36.82 12.51 -52.63
C GLU A 754 -36.86 13.36 -53.92
N SER A 755 -36.45 12.80 -55.05
CA SER A 755 -36.37 13.54 -56.31
C SER A 755 -37.71 14.04 -56.84
N ASN A 756 -38.81 13.32 -56.57
CA ASN A 756 -40.18 13.77 -56.87
C ASN A 756 -40.80 14.61 -55.75
N GLY A 757 -40.07 14.88 -54.66
CA GLY A 757 -40.52 15.72 -53.55
C GLY A 757 -40.61 17.21 -53.92
N GLU A 758 -41.20 17.99 -53.01
CA GLU A 758 -41.27 19.44 -53.12
C GLU A 758 -40.35 20.10 -52.09
N ALA A 759 -39.92 21.32 -52.38
CA ALA A 759 -39.08 22.10 -51.47
C ALA A 759 -39.78 22.27 -50.11
N LEU A 760 -39.03 22.04 -49.03
CA LEU A 760 -39.46 22.16 -47.64
C LEU A 760 -40.62 21.22 -47.25
N LYS A 761 -40.79 20.10 -47.94
CA LYS A 761 -41.78 19.06 -47.61
C LYS A 761 -41.13 17.68 -47.50
N ILE A 762 -41.78 16.83 -46.69
CA ILE A 762 -41.36 15.44 -46.45
C ILE A 762 -42.30 14.49 -47.21
N HIS A 763 -41.76 13.83 -48.23
CA HIS A 763 -42.49 12.95 -49.13
C HIS A 763 -42.42 11.49 -48.67
N LEU A 764 -43.58 10.86 -48.48
CA LEU A 764 -43.70 9.49 -47.98
C LEU A 764 -44.28 8.55 -49.02
N SER A 765 -43.73 7.33 -49.06
CA SER A 765 -44.35 6.20 -49.76
C SER A 765 -45.55 5.60 -48.99
N ALA A 766 -46.45 4.91 -49.69
CA ALA A 766 -47.56 4.17 -49.08
C ALA A 766 -47.11 3.11 -48.06
N ALA A 767 -45.95 2.48 -48.28
CA ALA A 767 -45.38 1.50 -47.35
C ALA A 767 -45.03 2.15 -46.00
N THR A 768 -44.32 3.29 -46.00
CA THR A 768 -44.01 4.03 -44.78
C THR A 768 -45.28 4.51 -44.07
N LYS A 769 -46.26 5.00 -44.83
CA LYS A 769 -47.55 5.46 -44.30
C LYS A 769 -48.27 4.37 -43.51
N SER A 770 -48.32 3.14 -44.03
CA SER A 770 -48.96 2.01 -43.33
C SER A 770 -48.33 1.71 -41.97
N ILE A 771 -47.01 1.88 -41.84
CA ILE A 771 -46.30 1.67 -40.57
C ILE A 771 -46.56 2.83 -39.60
N LEU A 772 -46.62 4.07 -40.10
CA LEU A 772 -46.89 5.26 -39.28
C LEU A 772 -48.33 5.31 -38.76
N GLU A 773 -49.30 4.81 -39.52
CA GLU A 773 -50.72 4.75 -39.12
C GLU A 773 -50.93 3.91 -37.85
N GLU A 774 -50.11 2.89 -37.61
CA GLU A 774 -50.18 2.06 -36.40
C GLU A 774 -49.83 2.82 -35.11
N PHE A 775 -49.03 3.88 -35.22
CA PHE A 775 -48.67 4.73 -34.08
C PHE A 775 -49.69 5.83 -33.82
N GLY A 776 -50.49 6.22 -34.82
CA GLY A 776 -51.60 7.19 -34.69
C GLY A 776 -51.21 8.63 -34.32
N CYS A 777 -49.91 8.96 -34.27
CA CYS A 777 -49.41 10.26 -33.80
C CYS A 777 -48.95 11.21 -34.92
N PHE A 778 -48.88 10.77 -36.17
CA PHE A 778 -48.40 11.59 -37.30
C PHE A 778 -49.52 12.14 -38.17
N GLU A 779 -49.35 13.37 -38.65
CA GLU A 779 -50.28 14.03 -39.59
C GLU A 779 -49.83 13.78 -41.03
N LEU A 780 -50.69 13.11 -41.80
CA LEU A 780 -50.37 12.57 -43.12
C LEU A 780 -51.41 13.04 -44.15
N ASP A 781 -50.97 13.82 -45.14
CA ASP A 781 -51.85 14.32 -46.21
C ASP A 781 -51.69 13.51 -47.49
N LEU A 782 -52.79 13.18 -48.16
CA LEU A 782 -52.75 12.48 -49.45
C LEU A 782 -52.24 13.43 -50.55
N ARG A 783 -51.16 13.06 -51.22
CA ARG A 783 -50.63 13.79 -52.37
C ARG A 783 -51.31 13.39 -53.68
N GLY A 784 -51.60 12.10 -53.83
CA GLY A 784 -52.16 11.51 -55.05
C GLY A 784 -51.24 10.47 -55.70
N ASP A 785 -51.55 10.08 -56.93
CA ASP A 785 -50.79 9.08 -57.67
C ASP A 785 -49.74 9.76 -58.56
N ILE A 786 -48.46 9.47 -58.33
CA ILE A 786 -47.31 10.05 -59.04
C ILE A 786 -46.67 8.99 -59.93
N GLU A 787 -46.39 9.36 -61.17
CA GLU A 787 -45.67 8.49 -62.09
C GLU A 787 -44.17 8.49 -61.77
N MET A 788 -43.67 7.34 -61.31
CA MET A 788 -42.26 7.15 -61.01
C MET A 788 -41.60 6.29 -62.07
N LYS A 789 -40.47 6.80 -62.59
CA LYS A 789 -39.68 6.15 -63.64
C LYS A 789 -39.37 4.70 -63.26
N GLY A 790 -39.89 3.73 -64.03
CA GLY A 790 -39.66 2.30 -63.81
C GLY A 790 -40.48 1.64 -62.68
N LYS A 791 -41.44 2.35 -62.06
CA LYS A 791 -42.38 1.81 -61.05
C LYS A 791 -43.86 2.02 -61.40
N GLY A 792 -44.15 2.88 -62.37
CA GLY A 792 -45.53 3.24 -62.73
C GLY A 792 -46.12 4.27 -61.76
N LYS A 793 -47.45 4.32 -61.67
CA LYS A 793 -48.16 5.23 -60.77
C LYS A 793 -48.13 4.70 -59.33
N LEU A 794 -47.49 5.45 -58.43
CA LEU A 794 -47.44 5.16 -57.00
C LEU A 794 -48.21 6.20 -56.21
N ARG A 795 -49.05 5.75 -55.28
CA ARG A 795 -49.75 6.63 -54.35
C ARG A 795 -48.81 7.10 -53.25
N THR A 796 -48.73 8.40 -53.04
CA THR A 796 -47.82 9.01 -52.06
C THR A 796 -48.51 10.01 -51.14
N TYR A 797 -47.80 10.36 -50.06
CA TYR A 797 -48.32 11.16 -48.95
C TYR A 797 -47.31 12.22 -48.52
N TRP A 798 -47.78 13.28 -47.88
CA TRP A 798 -46.96 14.27 -47.21
C TRP A 798 -46.99 14.05 -45.70
N LEU A 799 -45.84 14.14 -45.04
CA LEU A 799 -45.77 14.26 -43.58
C LEU A 799 -45.75 15.74 -43.21
N THR A 800 -46.76 16.20 -42.46
CA THR A 800 -46.93 17.62 -42.11
C THR A 800 -46.61 17.93 -40.65
N GLY A 801 -46.75 16.95 -39.74
CA GLY A 801 -46.43 17.15 -38.34
C GLY A 801 -46.62 15.91 -37.47
N GLU A 802 -46.38 16.06 -36.17
CA GLU A 802 -46.64 15.06 -35.13
C GLU A 802 -47.56 15.68 -34.05
N ARG A 803 -48.63 14.98 -33.69
CA ARG A 803 -49.51 15.33 -32.57
C ARG A 803 -48.83 14.90 -31.28
N VAL A 804 -48.39 15.88 -30.50
CA VAL A 804 -47.80 15.63 -29.18
C VAL A 804 -48.91 15.14 -28.24
N SER A 805 -48.96 13.83 -27.97
CA SER A 805 -49.77 13.32 -26.87
C SER A 805 -49.13 13.76 -25.55
N SER A 806 -49.76 14.74 -24.88
CA SER A 806 -49.44 15.13 -23.51
C SER A 806 -49.67 13.94 -22.56
N THR A 807 -48.64 13.15 -22.34
CA THR A 807 -48.55 12.20 -21.21
C THR A 807 -47.27 12.48 -20.43
N ARG A 808 -47.34 13.49 -19.56
CA ARG A 808 -46.62 13.52 -18.29
C ARG A 808 -47.68 13.55 -17.19
N GLY A 809 -48.08 12.37 -16.75
CA GLY A 809 -48.78 12.10 -15.50
C GLY A 809 -47.91 11.19 -14.66
#